data_AF-A0AB32UUE1-F1
#
_entry.id   AF-A0AB32UUE1-F1
#
_cell.length_a   1.000
_cell.length_b   1.000
_cell.length_c   1.000
_cell.angle_alpha   90.00
_cell.angle_beta   90.00
_cell.angle_gamma   90.00
#
_symmetry.space_group_name_H-M   'P 1'
#
loop_
_entity.id
_entity.type
_entity.pdbx_description
1 polymer ?
#
loop_
_entity_poly.entity_id
_entity_poly.type
_entity_poly.pdbx_seq_one_letter_code
_entity_poly.pdbx_strand_id
1 'polypeptide(L)'
;MNLKHLISGKTINNLSKINGKSISYNPKKLSTIAAARSPPLYSLSSGQSSAFLRNRKPIFPFVRYIHSTQETKLSYAGVEAKLVSSDSEEEEDGTVNEFLSRFVWIMRGKLSDAYRDCNEETIDGMLLIIVGKVVEEMEKGGIQQMLDSAVAMPSQDFSEDLWRTVWEVSNMVLEDMEKARKKEKVKQFLQSEEVKEMCRFASEVGIHGDLLRELRFKWAIEKMEENDFYRSLERLRDEEQPKDGKTFDEQAVVAEDEQRVVSLPKRKGKLKYKIYGLDLSDPKWAEVADKIHEREAMVWPQEPKSLSGKCKLVIEKILSLKQEDDPSQILAEWTELLQPSRVDWISLLDRLEQQNPDIHLKVAELVLSEKSFQANIPDYRKLIDAYAKENRIEDAERILKMMVENGVMPDILTTTVLVHMYSKVGNLDRAKEAFESLRSYGFQPDMKLYNSMIMGYVNAGQPKLAESLMREMETRDIKPSEEIYMALLRSYAHSCDVIGAGRIAITMQFAGFQPTMESCSLLVEAYGQAGDSDQARSNFNNMIKLGHKPDDKCTASMIAAYEKKNLLDKALDLLLQLEKDGFEPGIATYTVLVDWLGKLQLVDEAEQLLGKIADLGEVPPLKVHVSLCDMYSRAGFERKALQALGVLEAKKDELGPHEFERTIHALIAGGFVKDARRIHGLMEARGFTASQQLNFALSVSQTHGPRRPTMG
;
A
#
# COMPACT_ATOMS: atom_id res chain seq x y z
N MET A 1 -13.36 34.63 -29.18
CA MET A 1 -14.31 35.74 -29.45
C MET A 1 -15.53 35.51 -28.58
N ASN A 2 -15.82 36.46 -27.69
CA ASN A 2 -16.57 36.37 -26.41
C ASN A 2 -17.86 35.51 -26.36
N LEU A 3 -18.01 34.68 -25.31
CA LEU A 3 -19.29 34.13 -24.83
C LEU A 3 -20.38 35.20 -24.61
N LYS A 4 -20.02 36.48 -24.52
CA LYS A 4 -20.98 37.61 -24.45
C LYS A 4 -21.95 37.68 -25.64
N HIS A 5 -21.64 37.06 -26.78
CA HIS A 5 -22.53 37.01 -27.95
C HIS A 5 -23.54 35.85 -27.92
N LEU A 6 -23.40 34.88 -27.01
CA LEU A 6 -24.33 33.75 -26.87
C LEU A 6 -25.70 34.17 -26.32
N ILE A 7 -25.80 35.36 -25.76
CA ILE A 7 -27.05 35.91 -25.24
C ILE A 7 -27.46 37.04 -26.18
N SER A 8 -28.31 36.74 -27.16
CA SER A 8 -28.91 37.82 -27.95
C SER A 8 -29.76 38.71 -27.03
N GLY A 9 -29.99 39.98 -27.39
CA GLY A 9 -30.89 40.85 -26.64
C GLY A 9 -32.32 40.28 -26.50
N LYS A 10 -32.73 39.33 -27.38
CA LYS A 10 -33.98 38.58 -27.26
C LYS A 10 -33.94 37.55 -26.14
N THR A 11 -32.79 36.93 -25.89
CA THR A 11 -32.57 35.90 -24.87
C THR A 11 -32.68 36.50 -23.46
N ILE A 12 -32.17 37.71 -23.23
CA ILE A 12 -32.36 38.46 -21.96
C ILE A 12 -33.85 38.77 -21.70
N ASN A 13 -34.60 39.12 -22.75
CA ASN A 13 -36.05 39.38 -22.66
C ASN A 13 -36.89 38.11 -22.45
N ASN A 14 -36.37 36.93 -22.82
CA ASN A 14 -37.01 35.65 -22.56
C ASN A 14 -36.61 35.11 -21.16
N LEU A 15 -35.37 35.33 -20.72
CA LEU A 15 -34.89 34.97 -19.38
C LEU A 15 -35.57 35.80 -18.27
N SER A 16 -35.86 37.08 -18.52
CA SER A 16 -36.62 37.91 -17.58
C SER A 16 -38.07 37.46 -17.40
N LYS A 17 -38.65 36.78 -18.40
CA LYS A 17 -39.97 36.13 -18.30
C LYS A 17 -39.93 34.81 -17.51
N ILE A 18 -38.81 34.08 -17.57
CA ILE A 18 -38.64 32.80 -16.85
C ILE A 18 -38.30 33.02 -15.37
N ASN A 19 -37.56 34.09 -15.02
CA ASN A 19 -37.11 34.36 -13.64
C ASN A 19 -38.03 35.30 -12.82
N GLY A 20 -39.21 35.68 -13.32
CA GLY A 20 -40.24 36.35 -12.50
C GLY A 20 -39.83 37.69 -11.85
N LYS A 21 -38.77 38.36 -12.31
CA LYS A 21 -38.36 39.69 -11.84
C LYS A 21 -38.01 40.59 -13.03
N SER A 22 -38.81 41.65 -13.19
CA SER A 22 -38.55 42.74 -14.14
C SER A 22 -37.32 43.53 -13.69
N ILE A 23 -36.24 43.48 -14.47
CA ILE A 23 -35.08 44.37 -14.30
C ILE A 23 -35.21 45.48 -15.34
N SER A 24 -35.47 46.71 -14.89
CA SER A 24 -35.46 47.87 -15.78
C SER A 24 -34.02 48.26 -16.10
N TYR A 25 -33.63 48.20 -17.36
CA TYR A 25 -32.33 48.64 -17.85
C TYR A 25 -32.40 50.14 -18.21
N ASN A 26 -31.57 50.98 -17.60
CA ASN A 26 -31.53 52.42 -17.90
C ASN A 26 -30.14 52.81 -18.46
N PRO A 27 -30.02 53.15 -19.76
CA PRO A 27 -28.73 53.24 -20.43
C PRO A 27 -28.24 54.70 -20.47
N LYS A 28 -28.03 55.35 -19.32
CA LYS A 28 -27.35 56.67 -19.26
C LYS A 28 -26.61 56.86 -17.94
N LYS A 29 -25.32 56.51 -17.93
CA LYS A 29 -24.26 57.21 -17.18
C LYS A 29 -22.90 56.59 -17.53
N LEU A 30 -22.26 57.16 -18.54
CA LEU A 30 -20.83 57.08 -18.78
C LEU A 30 -20.33 58.51 -18.97
N SER A 31 -19.11 58.78 -18.47
CA SER A 31 -18.40 60.06 -18.32
C SER A 31 -18.74 60.82 -17.02
N THR A 32 -17.83 61.28 -16.16
CA THR A 32 -16.38 61.61 -16.27
C THR A 32 -15.77 61.71 -14.84
N ILE A 33 -14.45 61.48 -14.72
CA ILE A 33 -13.40 62.09 -13.84
C ILE A 33 -12.29 61.02 -13.69
N ALA A 34 -11.23 60.99 -14.51
CA ALA A 34 -10.04 61.84 -14.54
C ALA A 34 -9.00 61.58 -13.41
N ALA A 35 -7.97 60.80 -13.78
CA ALA A 35 -6.52 60.94 -13.55
C ALA A 35 -5.91 61.24 -12.16
N ALA A 36 -5.01 60.34 -11.72
CA ALA A 36 -3.66 60.66 -11.19
C ALA A 36 -2.81 59.36 -11.22
N ARG A 37 -1.89 59.17 -12.17
CA ARG A 37 -0.43 59.40 -12.06
C ARG A 37 0.26 58.65 -10.90
N SER A 38 0.88 57.50 -11.23
CA SER A 38 2.11 56.97 -10.64
C SER A 38 3.28 57.98 -10.81
N PRO A 39 4.33 58.04 -9.95
CA PRO A 39 5.47 57.08 -9.96
C PRO A 39 6.29 57.05 -8.62
N PRO A 40 7.58 56.68 -8.53
CA PRO A 40 8.28 55.43 -8.91
C PRO A 40 9.13 54.81 -7.75
N LEU A 41 9.78 53.69 -8.08
CA LEU A 41 10.88 53.00 -7.41
C LEU A 41 12.06 53.93 -7.02
N TYR A 42 12.67 53.69 -5.85
CA TYR A 42 14.10 53.92 -5.61
C TYR A 42 14.69 52.85 -4.67
N SER A 43 15.77 52.25 -5.16
CA SER A 43 16.79 51.49 -4.45
C SER A 43 17.65 52.38 -3.56
N LEU A 44 18.17 51.87 -2.43
CA LEU A 44 19.57 52.08 -2.04
C LEU A 44 20.01 51.15 -0.90
N SER A 45 21.26 50.74 -1.02
CA SER A 45 22.01 49.78 -0.24
C SER A 45 22.66 50.37 1.02
N SER A 46 23.15 49.44 1.85
CA SER A 46 24.35 49.49 2.71
C SER A 46 24.28 50.19 4.08
N GLY A 47 24.69 49.45 5.10
CA GLY A 47 25.83 49.88 5.94
C GLY A 47 25.60 50.11 7.44
N GLN A 48 25.77 49.03 8.22
CA GLN A 48 26.50 48.97 9.50
C GLN A 48 26.02 49.70 10.78
N SER A 49 25.73 48.86 11.79
CA SER A 49 26.40 48.75 13.10
C SER A 49 25.80 49.36 14.37
N SER A 50 25.75 48.47 15.39
CA SER A 50 25.77 48.67 16.84
C SER A 50 24.48 49.18 17.51
N ALA A 51 24.04 48.72 18.68
CA ALA A 51 24.39 47.65 19.62
C ALA A 51 23.27 47.59 20.69
N PHE A 52 23.34 46.62 21.60
CA PHE A 52 22.58 46.43 22.86
C PHE A 52 21.42 45.42 22.89
N LEU A 53 21.83 44.16 23.06
CA LEU A 53 21.54 43.28 24.21
C LEU A 53 20.08 43.07 24.67
N ARG A 54 19.55 41.86 24.43
CA ARG A 54 19.14 40.96 25.53
C ARG A 54 19.05 39.50 25.09
N ASN A 55 19.71 38.65 25.88
CA ASN A 55 19.85 37.20 25.81
C ASN A 55 18.53 36.41 25.79
N ARG A 56 18.46 35.34 24.98
CA ARG A 56 18.19 33.95 25.43
C ARG A 56 18.93 32.97 24.51
N LYS A 57 19.81 32.15 25.09
CA LYS A 57 20.61 31.11 24.41
C LYS A 57 19.78 29.82 24.24
N PRO A 58 19.93 29.10 23.11
CA PRO A 58 19.63 27.68 23.01
C PRO A 58 20.79 26.82 23.52
N ILE A 59 20.43 25.64 24.04
CA ILE A 59 21.30 24.62 24.65
C ILE A 59 22.12 23.93 23.53
N PHE A 60 23.44 23.84 23.72
CA PHE A 60 24.38 23.16 22.83
C PHE A 60 24.52 21.66 23.18
N PRO A 61 24.98 20.83 22.22
CA PRO A 61 25.03 19.37 22.34
C PRO A 61 26.29 18.89 23.08
N PHE A 62 26.15 17.75 23.77
CA PHE A 62 27.22 17.03 24.47
C PHE A 62 28.34 16.62 23.50
N VAL A 63 29.56 17.10 23.76
CA VAL A 63 30.81 16.64 23.14
C VAL A 63 31.39 15.50 23.98
N ARG A 64 31.70 14.37 23.35
CA ARG A 64 32.41 13.23 23.95
C ARG A 64 33.88 13.59 24.20
N TYR A 65 34.37 13.33 25.42
CA TYR A 65 35.79 13.16 25.69
C TYR A 65 36.07 11.72 26.11
N ILE A 66 37.09 11.14 25.49
CA ILE A 66 37.62 9.79 25.70
C ILE A 66 38.61 9.87 26.87
N HIS A 67 38.45 9.07 27.92
CA HIS A 67 39.50 8.87 28.91
C HIS A 67 40.34 7.64 28.55
N SER A 68 41.59 7.92 28.21
CA SER A 68 42.72 6.99 28.20
C SER A 68 43.09 6.67 29.65
N THR A 69 43.21 5.39 29.99
CA THR A 69 43.82 4.95 31.24
C THR A 69 45.31 5.28 31.21
N GLN A 70 45.78 6.05 32.20
CA GLN A 70 47.20 6.31 32.42
C GLN A 70 47.53 5.73 33.79
N GLU A 71 48.34 4.67 33.80
CA GLU A 71 48.84 4.02 35.00
C GLU A 71 49.66 5.02 35.84
N THR A 72 49.35 5.13 37.12
CA THR A 72 50.26 5.70 38.13
C THR A 72 50.34 4.76 39.33
N LYS A 73 51.44 4.02 39.39
CA LYS A 73 51.94 3.31 40.57
C LYS A 73 52.27 4.32 41.67
N LEU A 74 51.82 4.06 42.89
CA LEU A 74 52.44 4.57 44.11
C LEU A 74 52.39 3.50 45.20
N SER A 75 53.59 3.04 45.55
CA SER A 75 53.93 1.98 46.49
C SER A 75 53.76 2.40 47.94
N TYR A 76 53.28 1.51 48.80
CA TYR A 76 53.87 1.30 50.13
C TYR A 76 53.69 -0.15 50.58
N ALA A 77 54.77 -0.74 51.06
CA ALA A 77 54.96 -2.16 51.33
C ALA A 77 54.44 -2.59 52.71
N GLY A 78 54.04 -3.86 52.84
CA GLY A 78 53.90 -4.51 54.14
C GLY A 78 53.20 -5.87 54.17
N VAL A 79 53.97 -6.94 53.87
CA VAL A 79 53.81 -8.34 54.33
C VAL A 79 52.90 -9.28 53.51
N GLU A 80 53.58 -10.31 52.97
CA GLU A 80 53.09 -11.44 52.16
C GLU A 80 52.18 -12.42 52.90
N ALA A 81 51.18 -12.96 52.19
CA ALA A 81 50.74 -14.36 52.36
C ALA A 81 50.13 -14.91 51.05
N LYS A 82 50.90 -15.80 50.40
CA LYS A 82 50.53 -16.80 49.37
C LYS A 82 49.15 -16.69 48.68
N LEU A 83 49.17 -16.26 47.43
CA LEU A 83 48.08 -16.42 46.45
C LEU A 83 48.11 -17.84 45.84
N VAL A 84 46.99 -18.55 46.01
CA VAL A 84 46.51 -19.59 45.10
C VAL A 84 45.46 -18.88 44.24
N SER A 85 45.74 -18.64 42.96
CA SER A 85 44.79 -17.97 42.06
C SER A 85 43.72 -18.96 41.59
N SER A 86 42.48 -18.64 41.99
CA SER A 86 41.24 -19.13 41.41
C SER A 86 40.73 -18.01 40.51
N ASP A 87 40.95 -18.12 39.19
CA ASP A 87 40.68 -17.08 38.17
C ASP A 87 39.18 -16.82 37.91
N SER A 88 38.31 -16.88 38.93
CA SER A 88 36.85 -16.71 38.75
C SER A 88 36.24 -15.53 39.50
N GLU A 89 36.92 -14.91 40.47
CA GLU A 89 36.33 -13.85 41.30
C GLU A 89 36.73 -12.41 40.87
N GLU A 90 37.80 -12.22 40.08
CA GLU A 90 38.27 -10.87 39.72
C GLU A 90 37.45 -10.16 38.63
N GLU A 91 36.70 -10.89 37.77
CA GLU A 91 35.91 -10.27 36.69
C GLU A 91 34.57 -9.68 37.17
N GLU A 92 33.92 -10.25 38.19
CA GLU A 92 32.63 -9.77 38.70
C GLU A 92 32.79 -8.40 39.39
N ASP A 93 33.82 -8.23 40.21
CA ASP A 93 34.13 -6.97 40.91
C ASP A 93 34.38 -5.81 39.94
N GLY A 94 34.97 -6.08 38.77
CA GLY A 94 35.20 -5.06 37.73
C GLY A 94 33.91 -4.50 37.14
N THR A 95 32.91 -5.36 36.91
CA THR A 95 31.61 -4.95 36.34
C THR A 95 30.74 -4.19 37.34
N VAL A 96 30.79 -4.58 38.61
CA VAL A 96 30.08 -3.90 39.71
C VAL A 96 30.69 -2.51 39.93
N ASN A 97 32.02 -2.40 39.92
CA ASN A 97 32.69 -1.10 40.07
C ASN A 97 32.38 -0.14 38.91
N GLU A 98 32.29 -0.64 37.67
CA GLU A 98 31.87 0.17 36.52
C GLU A 98 30.42 0.66 36.68
N PHE A 99 29.51 -0.24 37.08
CA PHE A 99 28.11 0.10 37.34
C PHE A 99 27.99 1.18 38.42
N LEU A 100 28.62 0.98 39.58
CA LEU A 100 28.57 1.93 40.70
C LEU A 100 29.16 3.29 40.33
N SER A 101 30.25 3.32 39.55
CA SER A 101 30.85 4.58 39.10
C SER A 101 29.89 5.40 38.24
N ARG A 102 29.21 4.77 37.27
CA ARG A 102 28.22 5.43 36.42
C ARG A 102 26.94 5.79 37.20
N PHE A 103 26.49 4.91 38.07
CA PHE A 103 25.33 5.12 38.93
C PHE A 103 25.51 6.32 39.86
N VAL A 104 26.65 6.38 40.57
CA VAL A 104 26.98 7.50 41.47
C VAL A 104 27.05 8.81 40.70
N TRP A 105 27.66 8.83 39.52
CA TRP A 105 27.77 10.04 38.70
C TRP A 105 26.39 10.58 38.31
N ILE A 106 25.47 9.72 37.89
CA ILE A 106 24.11 10.10 37.50
C ILE A 106 23.27 10.49 38.72
N MET A 107 23.30 9.70 39.80
CA MET A 107 22.57 9.98 41.03
C MET A 107 23.04 11.28 41.69
N ARG A 108 24.34 11.57 41.65
CA ARG A 108 24.88 12.84 42.14
C ARG A 108 24.24 14.01 41.41
N GLY A 109 24.17 13.95 40.08
CA GLY A 109 23.49 14.98 39.27
C GLY A 109 22.02 15.16 39.65
N LYS A 110 21.28 14.05 39.81
CA LYS A 110 19.86 14.06 40.22
C LYS A 110 19.65 14.65 41.61
N LEU A 111 20.52 14.33 42.57
CA LEU A 111 20.46 14.86 43.93
C LEU A 111 20.84 16.34 43.98
N SER A 112 21.87 16.76 43.26
CA SER A 112 22.25 18.18 43.14
C SER A 112 21.15 19.02 42.51
N ASP A 113 20.41 18.47 41.54
CA ASP A 113 19.27 19.16 40.92
C ASP A 113 18.07 19.28 41.85
N ALA A 114 17.79 18.24 42.65
CA ALA A 114 16.68 18.20 43.60
C ALA A 114 16.95 19.01 44.88
N TYR A 115 18.20 19.05 45.33
CA TYR A 115 18.65 19.69 46.57
C TYR A 115 19.73 20.76 46.30
N ARG A 116 19.35 21.81 45.56
CA ARG A 116 20.27 22.89 45.14
C ARG A 116 20.92 23.67 46.29
N ASP A 117 20.32 23.63 47.47
CA ASP A 117 20.75 24.38 48.65
C ASP A 117 21.63 23.53 49.60
N CYS A 118 21.92 22.27 49.26
CA CYS A 118 22.74 21.38 50.08
C CYS A 118 24.23 21.43 49.68
N ASN A 119 25.11 21.36 50.68
CA ASN A 119 26.56 21.30 50.46
C ASN A 119 26.97 19.95 49.84
N GLU A 120 28.06 19.94 49.06
CA GLU A 120 28.57 18.72 48.41
C GLU A 120 28.81 17.57 49.40
N GLU A 121 29.32 17.87 50.61
CA GLU A 121 29.53 16.87 51.67
C GLU A 121 28.21 16.19 52.12
N THR A 122 27.09 16.91 52.08
CA THR A 122 25.77 16.38 52.44
C THR A 122 25.22 15.49 51.32
N ILE A 123 25.42 15.89 50.06
CA ILE A 123 25.05 15.08 48.89
C ILE A 123 25.88 13.79 48.86
N ASP A 124 27.16 13.87 49.21
CA ASP A 124 28.05 12.72 49.26
C ASP A 124 27.66 11.76 50.39
N GLY A 125 27.23 12.30 51.55
CA GLY A 125 26.61 11.51 52.61
C GLY A 125 25.32 10.81 52.18
N MET A 126 24.44 11.49 51.43
CA MET A 126 23.22 10.88 50.87
C MET A 126 23.54 9.78 49.86
N LEU A 127 24.52 10.01 48.99
CA LEU A 127 24.98 9.03 48.00
C LEU A 127 25.55 7.78 48.66
N LEU A 128 26.32 7.90 49.73
CA LEU A 128 26.86 6.74 50.46
C LEU A 128 25.74 5.86 51.03
N ILE A 129 24.67 6.45 51.54
CA ILE A 129 23.51 5.71 52.07
C ILE A 129 22.77 5.01 50.92
N ILE A 130 22.53 5.71 49.80
CA ILE A 130 21.86 5.15 48.63
C ILE A 130 22.68 4.02 48.00
N VAL A 131 23.97 4.23 47.79
CA VAL A 131 24.88 3.23 47.22
C VAL A 131 24.99 2.02 48.14
N GLY A 132 25.12 2.23 49.46
CA GLY A 132 25.14 1.13 50.43
C GLY A 132 23.92 0.23 50.31
N LYS A 133 22.73 0.82 50.10
CA LYS A 133 21.50 0.06 49.88
C LYS A 133 21.41 -0.61 48.51
N VAL A 134 21.89 0.04 47.46
CA VAL A 134 21.97 -0.58 46.12
C VAL A 134 22.92 -1.78 46.11
N VAL A 135 24.07 -1.67 46.79
CA VAL A 135 25.02 -2.78 46.96
C VAL A 135 24.40 -3.91 47.78
N GLU A 136 23.72 -3.59 48.89
CA GLU A 136 23.02 -4.59 49.71
C GLU A 136 21.97 -5.37 48.92
N GLU A 137 21.22 -4.71 48.01
CA GLU A 137 20.25 -5.38 47.13
C GLU A 137 20.92 -6.15 45.97
N MET A 138 22.05 -5.65 45.45
CA MET A 138 22.85 -6.37 44.45
C MET A 138 23.46 -7.65 45.01
N GLU A 139 23.91 -7.67 46.27
CA GLU A 139 24.42 -8.85 46.95
C GLU A 139 23.35 -9.94 47.18
N LYS A 140 22.06 -9.57 47.23
CA LYS A 140 20.94 -10.51 47.49
C LYS A 140 20.48 -11.30 46.26
N GLY A 141 20.76 -10.86 45.03
CA GLY A 141 20.27 -11.55 43.83
C GLY A 141 21.00 -11.21 42.52
N GLY A 142 22.08 -10.44 42.56
CA GLY A 142 22.74 -9.94 41.37
C GLY A 142 21.91 -8.88 40.64
N ILE A 143 22.56 -8.16 39.73
CA ILE A 143 22.00 -6.96 39.09
C ILE A 143 20.72 -7.27 38.29
N GLN A 144 20.61 -8.47 37.70
CA GLN A 144 19.47 -8.87 36.88
C GLN A 144 18.26 -9.33 37.73
N GLN A 145 18.45 -10.06 38.84
CA GLN A 145 17.31 -10.43 39.70
C GLN A 145 16.81 -9.24 40.53
N MET A 146 17.67 -8.25 40.83
CA MET A 146 17.22 -6.98 41.40
C MET A 146 16.09 -6.42 40.53
N LEU A 147 16.25 -6.45 39.20
CA LEU A 147 15.29 -5.95 38.21
C LEU A 147 14.03 -6.80 38.04
N ASP A 148 14.17 -8.13 38.06
CA ASP A 148 13.05 -9.07 37.86
C ASP A 148 12.18 -9.25 39.11
N SER A 149 12.65 -8.80 40.28
CA SER A 149 11.93 -8.87 41.57
C SER A 149 10.81 -7.82 41.73
N ALA A 150 10.11 -7.47 40.64
CA ALA A 150 9.07 -6.44 40.58
C ALA A 150 7.83 -6.67 41.49
N VAL A 151 7.85 -7.69 42.37
CA VAL A 151 6.75 -8.06 43.27
C VAL A 151 7.14 -8.03 44.75
N ALA A 152 8.41 -7.80 45.10
CA ALA A 152 8.84 -7.66 46.49
C ALA A 152 9.58 -6.33 46.70
N MET A 153 8.83 -5.29 47.10
CA MET A 153 9.41 -4.00 47.51
C MET A 153 10.42 -4.24 48.67
N PRO A 154 11.70 -3.87 48.52
CA PRO A 154 12.63 -3.86 49.63
C PRO A 154 12.16 -2.87 50.71
N SER A 155 12.50 -3.16 51.96
CA SER A 155 11.98 -2.60 53.22
C SER A 155 11.94 -1.06 53.35
N GLN A 156 11.20 -0.62 54.40
CA GLN A 156 10.80 0.73 54.89
C GLN A 156 11.84 1.91 54.92
N ASP A 157 13.00 1.82 54.27
CA ASP A 157 14.12 2.75 54.50
C ASP A 157 14.15 3.99 53.58
N PHE A 158 13.63 3.92 52.34
CA PHE A 158 13.51 5.07 51.43
C PHE A 158 12.06 5.36 51.05
N SER A 159 11.79 6.62 50.68
CA SER A 159 10.50 6.98 50.09
C SER A 159 10.28 6.29 48.74
N GLU A 160 9.02 6.03 48.39
CA GLU A 160 8.66 5.39 47.12
C GLU A 160 9.22 6.14 45.90
N ASP A 161 9.24 7.48 45.96
CA ASP A 161 9.77 8.32 44.88
C ASP A 161 11.30 8.21 44.74
N LEU A 162 12.02 8.07 45.86
CA LEU A 162 13.47 7.87 45.85
C LEU A 162 13.83 6.48 45.30
N TRP A 163 13.10 5.44 45.72
CA TRP A 163 13.28 4.10 45.17
C TRP A 163 13.00 4.07 43.67
N ARG A 164 11.95 4.75 43.19
CA ARG A 164 11.67 4.86 41.75
C ARG A 164 12.83 5.51 41.00
N THR A 165 13.39 6.59 41.54
CA THR A 165 14.53 7.30 40.94
C THR A 165 15.78 6.41 40.90
N VAL A 166 16.07 5.68 41.99
CA VAL A 166 17.19 4.72 42.05
C VAL A 166 17.04 3.62 41.00
N TRP A 167 15.82 3.10 40.84
CA TRP A 167 15.50 2.10 39.82
C TRP A 167 15.63 2.62 38.39
N GLU A 168 15.10 3.81 38.11
CA GLU A 168 15.24 4.47 36.81
C GLU A 168 16.71 4.71 36.44
N VAL A 169 17.51 5.20 37.40
CA VAL A 169 18.94 5.42 37.17
C VAL A 169 19.69 4.11 36.99
N SER A 170 19.35 3.06 37.76
CA SER A 170 19.94 1.73 37.60
C SER A 170 19.69 1.14 36.21
N ASN A 171 18.45 1.21 35.73
CA ASN A 171 18.08 0.78 34.37
C ASN A 171 18.82 1.58 33.30
N MET A 172 18.92 2.90 33.47
CA MET A 172 19.62 3.77 32.52
C MET A 172 21.12 3.45 32.45
N VAL A 173 21.77 3.17 33.59
CA VAL A 173 23.18 2.76 33.62
C VAL A 173 23.38 1.43 32.92
N LEU A 174 22.49 0.45 33.14
CA LEU A 174 22.61 -0.86 32.52
C LEU A 174 22.41 -0.83 31.02
N GLU A 175 21.43 -0.06 30.54
CA GLU A 175 21.27 0.18 29.11
C GLU A 175 22.50 0.84 28.49
N ASP A 176 23.11 1.80 29.19
CA ASP A 176 24.30 2.49 28.69
C ASP A 176 25.53 1.57 28.67
N MET A 177 25.69 0.71 29.68
CA MET A 177 26.73 -0.33 29.72
C MET A 177 26.52 -1.37 28.61
N GLU A 178 25.28 -1.80 28.35
CA GLU A 178 24.97 -2.74 27.27
C GLU A 178 25.24 -2.10 25.90
N LYS A 179 24.85 -0.84 25.70
CA LYS A 179 25.15 -0.07 24.48
C LYS A 179 26.66 0.10 24.29
N ALA A 180 27.43 0.32 25.35
CA ALA A 180 28.89 0.40 25.29
C ALA A 180 29.51 -0.95 24.90
N ARG A 181 29.06 -2.05 25.51
CA ARG A 181 29.51 -3.41 25.19
C ARG A 181 29.21 -3.80 23.75
N LYS A 182 27.99 -3.51 23.27
CA LYS A 182 27.61 -3.71 21.86
C LYS A 182 28.49 -2.92 20.91
N LYS A 183 28.81 -1.65 21.23
CA LYS A 183 29.72 -0.84 20.42
C LYS A 183 31.13 -1.42 20.33
N GLU A 184 31.68 -1.92 21.43
CA GLU A 184 33.01 -2.52 21.42
C GLU A 184 33.02 -3.86 20.66
N LYS A 185 31.97 -4.69 20.82
CA LYS A 185 31.80 -5.88 19.98
C LYS A 185 31.73 -5.54 18.49
N VAL A 186 30.87 -4.59 18.09
CA VAL A 186 30.79 -4.15 16.68
C VAL A 186 32.14 -3.67 16.17
N LYS A 187 32.93 -2.97 17.00
CA LYS A 187 34.28 -2.53 16.64
C LYS A 187 35.26 -3.68 16.42
N GLN A 188 35.14 -4.78 17.17
CA GLN A 188 35.91 -6.00 16.92
C GLN A 188 35.49 -6.64 15.58
N PHE A 189 34.18 -6.75 15.30
CA PHE A 189 33.69 -7.30 14.04
C PHE A 189 34.01 -6.43 12.82
N LEU A 190 34.12 -5.11 12.98
CA LEU A 190 34.63 -4.21 11.92
C LEU A 190 36.08 -4.49 11.51
N GLN A 191 36.85 -5.19 12.36
CA GLN A 191 38.22 -5.63 12.11
C GLN A 191 38.33 -7.11 11.74
N SER A 192 37.22 -7.86 11.73
CA SER A 192 37.19 -9.26 11.31
C SER A 192 37.60 -9.39 9.85
N GLU A 193 38.27 -10.50 9.51
CA GLU A 193 38.77 -10.70 8.16
C GLU A 193 37.62 -10.91 7.16
N GLU A 194 36.54 -11.57 7.57
CA GLU A 194 35.32 -11.74 6.76
C GLU A 194 34.70 -10.39 6.35
N VAL A 195 34.56 -9.43 7.28
CA VAL A 195 34.02 -8.10 6.95
C VAL A 195 34.97 -7.31 6.05
N LYS A 196 36.28 -7.49 6.19
CA LYS A 196 37.25 -6.89 5.26
C LYS A 196 37.18 -7.52 3.86
N GLU A 197 36.99 -8.82 3.75
CA GLU A 197 36.82 -9.52 2.47
C GLU A 197 35.55 -9.06 1.75
N MET A 198 34.43 -8.93 2.47
CA MET A 198 33.20 -8.37 1.92
C MET A 198 33.39 -6.91 1.45
N CYS A 199 34.18 -6.11 2.16
CA CYS A 199 34.51 -4.75 1.73
C CYS A 199 35.42 -4.73 0.48
N ARG A 200 36.38 -5.66 0.36
CA ARG A 200 37.23 -5.81 -0.84
C ARG A 200 36.36 -6.18 -2.04
N PHE A 201 35.48 -7.18 -1.89
CA PHE A 201 34.53 -7.59 -2.92
C PHE A 201 33.61 -6.45 -3.36
N ALA A 202 33.03 -5.72 -2.41
CA ALA A 202 32.17 -4.58 -2.75
C ALA A 202 32.93 -3.45 -3.47
N SER A 203 34.21 -3.25 -3.14
CA SER A 203 35.07 -2.31 -3.87
C SER A 203 35.35 -2.78 -5.30
N GLU A 204 35.58 -4.09 -5.52
CA GLU A 204 35.74 -4.70 -6.85
C GLU A 204 34.48 -4.57 -7.72
N VAL A 205 33.30 -4.63 -7.10
CA VAL A 205 31.99 -4.44 -7.77
C VAL A 205 31.65 -2.95 -7.97
N GLY A 206 32.52 -2.03 -7.54
CA GLY A 206 32.37 -0.59 -7.81
C GLY A 206 31.71 0.23 -6.69
N ILE A 207 31.46 -0.35 -5.51
CA ILE A 207 30.84 0.33 -4.37
C ILE A 207 31.90 1.05 -3.54
N HIS A 208 31.77 2.37 -3.41
CA HIS A 208 32.75 3.23 -2.74
C HIS A 208 32.08 4.28 -1.83
N GLY A 209 32.87 4.98 -1.03
CA GLY A 209 32.43 6.14 -0.26
C GLY A 209 31.49 5.79 0.90
N ASP A 210 30.47 6.61 1.11
CA ASP A 210 29.56 6.49 2.27
C ASP A 210 28.74 5.19 2.24
N LEU A 211 28.36 4.72 1.06
CA LEU A 211 27.63 3.45 0.89
C LEU A 211 28.47 2.24 1.35
N LEU A 212 29.76 2.23 1.03
CA LEU A 212 30.67 1.17 1.51
C LEU A 212 30.85 1.24 3.03
N ARG A 213 30.87 2.45 3.60
CA ARG A 213 30.96 2.65 5.05
C ARG A 213 29.71 2.11 5.75
N GLU A 214 28.52 2.38 5.22
CA GLU A 214 27.26 1.86 5.75
C GLU A 214 27.17 0.34 5.66
N LEU A 215 27.55 -0.24 4.51
CA LEU A 215 27.59 -1.70 4.33
C LEU A 215 28.56 -2.37 5.31
N ARG A 216 29.73 -1.78 5.50
CA ARG A 216 30.72 -2.28 6.46
C ARG A 216 30.17 -2.33 7.89
N PHE A 217 29.41 -1.32 8.31
CA PHE A 217 28.74 -1.34 9.62
C PHE A 217 27.63 -2.39 9.68
N LYS A 218 26.83 -2.53 8.62
CA LYS A 218 25.76 -3.53 8.57
C LYS A 218 26.30 -4.95 8.66
N TRP A 219 27.33 -5.29 7.89
CA TRP A 219 27.96 -6.60 7.96
C TRP A 219 28.61 -6.90 9.30
N ALA A 220 29.22 -5.90 9.95
CA ALA A 220 29.78 -6.08 11.28
C ALA A 220 28.70 -6.35 12.35
N ILE A 221 27.51 -5.74 12.22
CA ILE A 221 26.36 -5.98 13.10
C ILE A 221 25.80 -7.38 12.85
N GLU A 222 25.57 -7.74 11.58
CA GLU A 222 25.04 -9.05 11.19
C GLU A 222 25.94 -10.19 11.67
N LYS A 223 27.26 -10.04 11.52
CA LYS A 223 28.23 -11.02 12.02
C LYS A 223 28.30 -11.11 13.54
N MET A 224 28.13 -9.98 14.23
CA MET A 224 28.02 -9.97 15.68
C MET A 224 26.78 -10.73 16.14
N GLU A 225 25.62 -10.51 15.51
CA GLU A 225 24.36 -11.17 15.85
C GLU A 225 24.41 -12.68 15.56
N GLU A 226 25.01 -13.07 14.44
CA GLU A 226 25.26 -14.47 14.09
C GLU A 226 26.14 -15.16 15.15
N ASN A 227 27.24 -14.50 15.56
CA ASN A 227 28.13 -15.05 16.59
C ASN A 227 27.45 -15.17 17.96
N ASP A 228 26.70 -14.14 18.37
CA ASP A 228 25.96 -14.12 19.63
C ASP A 228 24.86 -15.22 19.65
N PHE A 229 24.24 -15.52 18.50
CA PHE A 229 23.29 -16.62 18.34
C PHE A 229 23.94 -17.98 18.59
N TYR A 230 25.05 -18.29 17.90
CA TYR A 230 25.73 -19.57 18.09
C TYR A 230 26.33 -19.74 19.49
N ARG A 231 26.91 -18.68 20.06
CA ARG A 231 27.37 -18.68 21.45
C ARG A 231 26.25 -18.90 22.47
N SER A 232 25.02 -18.47 22.15
CA SER A 232 23.86 -18.72 23.01
C SER A 232 23.43 -20.18 22.94
N LEU A 233 23.54 -20.83 21.77
CA LEU A 233 23.29 -22.26 21.62
C LEU A 233 24.36 -23.13 22.29
N GLU A 234 25.62 -22.70 22.28
CA GLU A 234 26.71 -23.37 23.00
C GLU A 234 26.50 -23.31 24.51
N ARG A 235 26.12 -22.15 25.06
CA ARG A 235 25.80 -22.02 26.50
C ARG A 235 24.65 -22.93 26.93
N LEU A 236 23.59 -23.03 26.13
CA LEU A 236 22.47 -23.94 26.38
C LEU A 236 22.88 -25.42 26.35
N ARG A 237 23.92 -25.77 25.57
CA ARG A 237 24.47 -27.13 25.51
C ARG A 237 25.37 -27.44 26.71
N ASP A 238 26.13 -26.46 27.17
CA ASP A 238 27.04 -26.60 28.30
C ASP A 238 26.28 -26.65 29.65
N GLU A 239 25.15 -25.97 29.75
CA GLU A 239 24.24 -26.04 30.92
C GLU A 239 23.52 -27.40 31.06
N GLU A 240 23.47 -28.21 29.98
CA GLU A 240 22.87 -29.56 29.97
C GLU A 240 23.86 -30.69 30.32
N GLN A 241 25.16 -30.41 30.50
CA GLN A 241 26.13 -31.44 30.93
C GLN A 241 26.24 -31.54 32.45
N PRO A 242 26.11 -32.74 33.06
CA PRO A 242 26.34 -32.91 34.49
C PRO A 242 27.83 -32.76 34.82
N LYS A 243 28.15 -31.92 35.80
CA LYS A 243 29.51 -31.81 36.38
C LYS A 243 29.83 -33.08 37.17
N ASP A 244 30.46 -34.08 36.55
CA ASP A 244 31.01 -35.22 37.27
C ASP A 244 32.47 -35.00 37.68
N GLY A 245 32.71 -35.10 38.99
CA GLY A 245 34.02 -35.05 39.61
C GLY A 245 34.71 -36.41 39.67
N LYS A 246 36.04 -36.37 39.55
CA LYS A 246 37.07 -37.17 40.22
C LYS A 246 36.90 -38.71 40.39
N THR A 247 37.95 -39.38 39.91
CA THR A 247 38.77 -40.47 40.52
C THR A 247 38.67 -41.95 40.08
N PHE A 248 39.84 -42.41 39.58
CA PHE A 248 40.58 -43.68 39.71
C PHE A 248 40.12 -45.02 39.09
N ASP A 249 40.90 -45.40 38.05
CA ASP A 249 41.73 -46.61 37.85
C ASP A 249 41.21 -48.03 37.55
N GLU A 250 42.09 -48.69 36.77
CA GLU A 250 42.33 -50.12 36.52
C GLU A 250 41.59 -50.90 35.40
N GLN A 251 42.33 -51.09 34.31
CA GLN A 251 42.69 -52.34 33.61
C GLN A 251 41.61 -53.41 33.31
N ALA A 252 41.43 -53.74 32.02
CA ALA A 252 41.80 -55.03 31.43
C ALA A 252 41.46 -55.12 29.93
N VAL A 253 42.24 -55.93 29.24
CA VAL A 253 42.41 -56.14 27.80
C VAL A 253 41.29 -57.02 27.19
N VAL A 254 40.97 -56.84 25.89
CA VAL A 254 40.97 -57.86 24.81
C VAL A 254 40.27 -57.30 23.55
N ALA A 255 40.91 -57.54 22.41
CA ALA A 255 40.56 -57.14 21.05
C ALA A 255 39.38 -57.93 20.45
N GLU A 256 38.66 -57.33 19.48
CA GLU A 256 38.57 -57.79 18.09
C GLU A 256 37.66 -56.86 17.25
N ASP A 257 38.01 -56.73 15.97
CA ASP A 257 37.39 -55.90 14.92
C ASP A 257 35.97 -56.36 14.56
N GLU A 258 34.99 -55.43 14.56
CA GLU A 258 33.80 -55.51 13.71
C GLU A 258 33.41 -54.11 13.17
N GLN A 259 33.01 -54.09 11.90
CA GLN A 259 32.67 -52.93 11.08
C GLN A 259 31.67 -51.96 11.76
N ARG A 260 32.10 -50.72 12.00
CA ARG A 260 31.21 -49.62 12.42
C ARG A 260 30.42 -49.08 11.24
N VAL A 261 29.21 -49.62 11.02
CA VAL A 261 28.10 -48.82 10.51
C VAL A 261 27.64 -47.93 11.67
N VAL A 262 27.87 -46.62 11.57
CA VAL A 262 27.43 -45.65 12.59
C VAL A 262 25.92 -45.48 12.47
N SER A 263 25.14 -46.39 13.06
CA SER A 263 23.76 -46.08 13.43
C SER A 263 23.79 -45.30 14.75
N LEU A 264 23.14 -44.15 14.78
CA LEU A 264 22.97 -43.33 15.99
C LEU A 264 22.35 -44.15 17.14
N PRO A 265 22.70 -43.87 18.41
CA PRO A 265 22.13 -44.58 19.55
C PRO A 265 20.61 -44.40 19.61
N LYS A 266 19.86 -45.51 19.70
CA LYS A 266 18.41 -45.44 19.97
C LYS A 266 18.17 -44.82 21.35
N ARG A 267 17.48 -43.68 21.39
CA ARG A 267 17.09 -42.97 22.62
C ARG A 267 16.28 -43.89 23.53
N LYS A 268 16.75 -44.08 24.77
CA LYS A 268 15.95 -44.61 25.89
C LYS A 268 15.69 -43.46 26.87
N GLY A 269 14.44 -43.02 26.93
CA GLY A 269 13.98 -42.05 27.93
C GLY A 269 12.69 -41.36 27.51
N LYS A 270 11.70 -41.26 28.41
CA LYS A 270 10.47 -40.48 28.22
C LYS A 270 10.74 -39.04 28.65
N LEU A 271 10.88 -38.11 27.70
CA LEU A 271 10.94 -36.68 28.01
C LEU A 271 9.55 -36.19 28.41
N LYS A 272 9.47 -35.41 29.51
CA LYS A 272 8.32 -34.58 29.88
C LYS A 272 8.82 -33.14 29.93
N TYR A 273 8.85 -32.44 28.79
CA TYR A 273 9.14 -31.01 28.76
C TYR A 273 8.22 -30.30 27.76
N LYS A 274 7.80 -29.09 28.14
CA LYS A 274 7.04 -28.16 27.30
C LYS A 274 7.97 -27.07 26.79
N ILE A 275 8.03 -26.85 25.49
CA ILE A 275 8.76 -25.74 24.87
C ILE A 275 7.73 -24.86 24.14
N TYR A 276 7.73 -23.55 24.41
CA TYR A 276 6.74 -22.58 23.89
C TYR A 276 5.27 -23.01 24.07
N GLY A 277 4.95 -23.69 25.17
CA GLY A 277 3.60 -24.18 25.46
C GLY A 277 3.20 -25.49 24.77
N LEU A 278 4.02 -26.05 23.88
CA LEU A 278 3.80 -27.37 23.28
C LEU A 278 4.47 -28.48 24.10
N ASP A 279 3.71 -29.53 24.40
CA ASP A 279 4.16 -30.72 25.11
C ASP A 279 4.89 -31.69 24.16
N LEU A 280 6.20 -31.78 24.31
CA LEU A 280 7.07 -32.61 23.48
C LEU A 280 7.16 -34.07 24.00
N SER A 281 6.38 -34.41 25.03
CA SER A 281 6.24 -35.78 25.52
C SER A 281 5.27 -36.63 24.69
N ASP A 282 4.53 -36.01 23.76
CA ASP A 282 3.62 -36.70 22.86
C ASP A 282 4.42 -37.55 21.84
N PRO A 283 4.16 -38.86 21.72
CA PRO A 283 4.82 -39.74 20.75
C PRO A 283 4.68 -39.27 19.29
N LYS A 284 3.74 -38.37 18.98
CA LYS A 284 3.63 -37.73 17.66
C LYS A 284 4.88 -36.93 17.26
N TRP A 285 5.65 -36.43 18.22
CA TRP A 285 6.89 -35.71 17.90
C TRP A 285 8.01 -36.64 17.40
N ALA A 286 7.98 -37.92 17.80
CA ALA A 286 8.86 -38.92 17.22
C ALA A 286 8.53 -39.13 15.74
N GLU A 287 7.24 -39.20 15.36
CA GLU A 287 6.84 -39.26 13.95
C GLU A 287 7.22 -38.00 13.16
N VAL A 288 7.16 -36.81 13.78
CA VAL A 288 7.59 -35.56 13.14
C VAL A 288 9.11 -35.55 12.93
N ALA A 289 9.89 -36.00 13.92
CA ALA A 289 11.33 -36.12 13.82
C ALA A 289 11.75 -37.18 12.79
N ASP A 290 11.06 -38.32 12.74
CA ASP A 290 11.30 -39.36 11.74
C ASP A 290 10.95 -38.84 10.33
N LYS A 291 9.86 -38.09 10.18
CA LYS A 291 9.52 -37.42 8.90
C LYS A 291 10.52 -36.34 8.49
N ILE A 292 11.09 -35.61 9.45
CA ILE A 292 12.14 -34.62 9.19
C ILE A 292 13.41 -35.37 8.76
N HIS A 293 13.76 -36.46 9.43
CA HIS A 293 14.94 -37.26 9.10
C HIS A 293 14.80 -37.95 7.73
N GLU A 294 13.60 -38.46 7.39
CA GLU A 294 13.26 -38.95 6.05
C GLU A 294 13.36 -37.85 4.98
N ARG A 295 13.03 -36.59 5.32
CA ARG A 295 13.17 -35.43 4.43
C ARG A 295 14.63 -34.96 4.29
N GLU A 296 15.41 -34.99 5.37
CA GLU A 296 16.81 -34.56 5.39
C GLU A 296 17.74 -35.61 4.73
N ALA A 297 17.42 -36.90 4.82
CA ALA A 297 18.14 -37.96 4.11
C ALA A 297 18.07 -37.84 2.57
N MET A 298 17.19 -36.99 2.04
CA MET A 298 17.02 -36.71 0.61
C MET A 298 17.91 -35.56 0.09
N VAL A 299 18.71 -34.89 0.95
CA VAL A 299 19.49 -33.69 0.58
C VAL A 299 20.99 -33.97 0.56
N TRP A 300 21.45 -34.68 -0.46
CA TRP A 300 22.81 -34.52 -0.99
C TRP A 300 22.66 -33.83 -2.35
N PRO A 301 23.48 -32.83 -2.74
CA PRO A 301 23.40 -32.24 -4.07
C PRO A 301 23.75 -33.32 -5.09
N GLN A 302 22.73 -33.94 -5.69
CA GLN A 302 22.93 -34.83 -6.82
C GLN A 302 23.24 -33.95 -8.03
N GLU A 303 24.41 -34.12 -8.64
CA GLU A 303 24.71 -33.46 -9.91
C GLU A 303 23.77 -33.99 -11.00
N PRO A 304 23.25 -33.14 -11.90
CA PRO A 304 22.42 -33.59 -13.01
C PRO A 304 23.17 -34.64 -13.83
N LYS A 305 22.46 -35.67 -14.29
CA LYS A 305 23.07 -36.79 -15.02
C LYS A 305 23.81 -36.28 -16.26
N SER A 306 25.02 -36.79 -16.50
CA SER A 306 25.85 -36.36 -17.63
C SER A 306 25.10 -36.52 -18.97
N LEU A 307 24.85 -35.40 -19.65
CA LEU A 307 24.08 -35.35 -20.90
C LEU A 307 24.87 -36.02 -22.04
N SER A 308 24.50 -37.24 -22.43
CA SER A 308 25.13 -38.00 -23.52
C SER A 308 24.40 -37.84 -24.86
N GLY A 309 25.14 -37.51 -25.92
CA GLY A 309 24.79 -37.65 -27.33
C GLY A 309 23.35 -37.33 -27.73
N LYS A 310 22.50 -38.37 -27.83
CA LYS A 310 21.10 -38.27 -28.27
C LYS A 310 20.24 -37.42 -27.32
N CYS A 311 20.46 -37.47 -26.00
CA CYS A 311 19.73 -36.62 -25.05
C CYS A 311 20.00 -35.13 -25.29
N LYS A 312 21.21 -34.76 -25.70
CA LYS A 312 21.54 -33.38 -26.02
C LYS A 312 20.77 -32.90 -27.25
N LEU A 313 20.67 -33.74 -28.30
CA LEU A 313 19.86 -33.43 -29.48
C LEU A 313 18.37 -33.30 -29.16
N VAL A 314 17.84 -34.13 -28.25
CA VAL A 314 16.45 -34.04 -27.79
C VAL A 314 16.23 -32.76 -26.97
N ILE A 315 17.16 -32.36 -26.10
CA ILE A 315 17.09 -31.09 -25.37
C ILE A 315 17.11 -29.89 -26.32
N GLU A 316 18.01 -29.87 -27.31
CA GLU A 316 18.05 -28.81 -28.34
C GLU A 316 16.73 -28.76 -29.13
N LYS A 317 16.14 -29.92 -29.44
CA LYS A 317 14.82 -29.98 -30.07
C LYS A 317 13.74 -29.38 -29.17
N ILE A 318 13.69 -29.74 -27.89
CA ILE A 318 12.75 -29.18 -26.89
C ILE A 318 12.89 -27.66 -26.82
N LEU A 319 14.13 -27.15 -26.78
CA LEU A 319 14.41 -25.71 -26.73
C LEU A 319 13.98 -24.97 -28.02
N SER A 320 14.01 -25.66 -29.16
CA SER A 320 13.61 -25.10 -30.47
C SER A 320 12.11 -25.18 -30.81
N LEU A 321 11.28 -25.72 -29.90
CA LEU A 321 9.84 -25.87 -30.15
C LEU A 321 9.13 -24.54 -30.28
N LYS A 322 8.15 -24.48 -31.19
CA LYS A 322 7.27 -23.33 -31.33
C LYS A 322 6.11 -23.43 -30.34
N GLN A 323 5.50 -22.28 -30.03
CA GLN A 323 4.39 -22.19 -29.09
C GLN A 323 3.20 -23.10 -29.44
N GLU A 324 2.97 -23.42 -30.72
CA GLU A 324 1.87 -24.29 -31.18
C GLU A 324 2.20 -25.78 -31.10
N ASP A 325 3.48 -26.15 -30.96
CA ASP A 325 3.90 -27.54 -30.94
C ASP A 325 3.54 -28.20 -29.59
N ASP A 326 3.21 -29.50 -29.62
CA ASP A 326 2.96 -30.30 -28.43
C ASP A 326 4.29 -30.91 -27.91
N PRO A 327 4.80 -30.48 -26.74
CA PRO A 327 6.05 -30.99 -26.20
C PRO A 327 5.93 -32.42 -25.66
N SER A 328 4.72 -32.96 -25.46
CA SER A 328 4.48 -34.24 -24.78
C SER A 328 5.25 -35.43 -25.38
N GLN A 329 5.30 -35.54 -26.72
CA GLN A 329 5.99 -36.65 -27.39
C GLN A 329 7.51 -36.59 -27.22
N ILE A 330 8.08 -35.40 -27.32
CA ILE A 330 9.54 -35.20 -27.24
C ILE A 330 10.00 -35.29 -25.78
N LEU A 331 9.16 -34.85 -24.84
CA LEU A 331 9.39 -35.07 -23.41
C LEU A 331 9.32 -36.55 -23.05
N ALA A 332 8.41 -37.34 -23.62
CA ALA A 332 8.39 -38.78 -23.43
C ALA A 332 9.68 -39.45 -23.95
N GLU A 333 10.15 -39.08 -25.16
CA GLU A 333 11.45 -39.53 -25.70
C GLU A 333 12.60 -39.17 -24.75
N TRP A 334 12.60 -37.96 -24.19
CA TRP A 334 13.60 -37.52 -23.23
C TRP A 334 13.56 -38.32 -21.91
N THR A 335 12.36 -38.55 -21.39
CA THR A 335 12.13 -39.31 -20.15
C THR A 335 12.58 -40.76 -20.30
N GLU A 336 12.30 -41.40 -21.45
CA GLU A 336 12.77 -42.77 -21.74
C GLU A 336 14.30 -42.86 -21.82
N LEU A 337 14.96 -41.85 -22.42
CA LEU A 337 16.40 -41.85 -22.61
C LEU A 337 17.19 -41.54 -21.33
N LEU A 338 16.74 -40.58 -20.52
CA LEU A 338 17.50 -40.08 -19.37
C LEU A 338 17.08 -40.71 -18.04
N GLN A 339 15.84 -41.20 -17.93
CA GLN A 339 15.17 -41.50 -16.65
C GLN A 339 15.40 -40.38 -15.63
N PRO A 340 14.86 -39.18 -15.92
CA PRO A 340 15.23 -37.94 -15.25
C PRO A 340 14.87 -37.98 -13.75
N SER A 341 15.80 -37.51 -12.92
CA SER A 341 15.54 -37.16 -11.53
C SER A 341 14.93 -35.77 -11.44
N ARG A 342 14.46 -35.38 -10.25
CA ARG A 342 13.97 -34.00 -10.00
C ARG A 342 14.98 -32.93 -10.41
N VAL A 343 16.28 -33.15 -10.19
CA VAL A 343 17.34 -32.19 -10.55
C VAL A 343 17.44 -32.01 -12.07
N ASP A 344 17.28 -33.10 -12.84
CA ASP A 344 17.33 -33.06 -14.30
C ASP A 344 16.14 -32.27 -14.87
N TRP A 345 14.95 -32.43 -14.28
CA TRP A 345 13.76 -31.66 -14.62
C TRP A 345 13.91 -30.17 -14.32
N ILE A 346 14.43 -29.81 -13.14
CA ILE A 346 14.69 -28.40 -12.79
C ILE A 346 15.72 -27.80 -13.76
N SER A 347 16.79 -28.53 -14.09
CA SER A 347 17.78 -28.05 -15.07
C SER A 347 17.19 -27.83 -16.46
N LEU A 348 16.24 -28.68 -16.89
CA LEU A 348 15.53 -28.49 -18.16
C LEU A 348 14.63 -27.25 -18.11
N LEU A 349 13.89 -27.05 -17.02
CA LEU A 349 13.02 -25.89 -16.83
C LEU A 349 13.82 -24.58 -16.79
N ASP A 350 14.94 -24.54 -16.07
CA ASP A 350 15.82 -23.35 -16.00
C ASP A 350 16.39 -23.00 -17.39
N ARG A 351 16.75 -24.00 -18.20
CA ARG A 351 17.21 -23.77 -19.59
C ARG A 351 16.09 -23.25 -20.48
N LEU A 352 14.88 -23.77 -20.31
CA LEU A 352 13.70 -23.33 -21.04
C LEU A 352 13.30 -21.90 -20.65
N GLU A 353 13.34 -21.56 -19.37
CA GLU A 353 13.07 -20.20 -18.89
C GLU A 353 14.03 -19.18 -19.52
N GLN A 354 15.31 -19.55 -19.72
CA GLN A 354 16.32 -18.67 -20.33
C GLN A 354 16.24 -18.58 -21.86
N GLN A 355 15.93 -19.68 -22.55
CA GLN A 355 16.05 -19.75 -24.02
C GLN A 355 14.72 -19.70 -24.76
N ASN A 356 13.62 -20.16 -24.15
CA ASN A 356 12.31 -20.24 -24.77
C ASN A 356 11.18 -20.14 -23.71
N PRO A 357 10.85 -18.93 -23.23
CA PRO A 357 9.85 -18.73 -22.19
C PRO A 357 8.42 -19.08 -22.65
N ASP A 358 8.15 -19.05 -23.97
CA ASP A 358 6.81 -19.28 -24.53
C ASP A 358 6.34 -20.72 -24.32
N ILE A 359 7.25 -21.70 -24.40
CA ILE A 359 6.96 -23.13 -24.16
C ILE A 359 7.17 -23.53 -22.69
N HIS A 360 7.92 -22.73 -21.92
CA HIS A 360 8.29 -23.03 -20.54
C HIS A 360 7.08 -23.38 -19.66
N LEU A 361 6.01 -22.58 -19.69
CA LEU A 361 4.81 -22.83 -18.87
C LEU A 361 4.10 -24.13 -19.23
N LYS A 362 4.03 -24.47 -20.53
CA LYS A 362 3.44 -25.74 -21.00
C LYS A 362 4.25 -26.94 -20.53
N VAL A 363 5.58 -26.85 -20.64
CA VAL A 363 6.47 -27.92 -20.17
C VAL A 363 6.41 -28.04 -18.66
N ALA A 364 6.40 -26.92 -17.92
CA ALA A 364 6.25 -26.91 -16.46
C ALA A 364 4.94 -27.55 -16.00
N GLU A 365 3.83 -27.32 -16.70
CA GLU A 365 2.54 -27.96 -16.42
C GLU A 365 2.60 -29.49 -16.59
N LEU A 366 3.25 -29.98 -17.66
CA LEU A 366 3.44 -31.42 -17.88
C LEU A 366 4.34 -32.06 -16.81
N VAL A 367 5.43 -31.38 -16.43
CA VAL A 367 6.38 -31.86 -15.42
C VAL A 367 5.72 -32.07 -14.05
N LEU A 368 4.68 -31.30 -13.70
CA LEU A 368 3.93 -31.50 -12.45
C LEU A 368 3.19 -32.85 -12.39
N SER A 369 2.84 -33.43 -13.54
CA SER A 369 2.19 -34.75 -13.63
C SER A 369 3.19 -35.92 -13.59
N GLU A 370 4.49 -35.64 -13.74
CA GLU A 370 5.52 -36.68 -13.81
C GLU A 370 5.88 -37.22 -12.43
N LYS A 371 5.75 -38.55 -12.26
CA LYS A 371 6.05 -39.22 -10.98
C LYS A 371 7.50 -39.04 -10.55
N SER A 372 8.43 -38.94 -11.50
CA SER A 372 9.86 -38.74 -11.23
C SER A 372 10.20 -37.35 -10.66
N PHE A 373 9.34 -36.35 -10.88
CA PHE A 373 9.59 -34.98 -10.44
C PHE A 373 9.23 -34.76 -8.96
N GLN A 374 8.24 -35.52 -8.46
CA GLN A 374 7.71 -35.42 -7.09
C GLN A 374 7.34 -33.96 -6.74
N ALA A 375 6.36 -33.41 -7.46
CA ALA A 375 5.95 -32.01 -7.33
C ALA A 375 5.60 -31.63 -5.88
N ASN A 376 6.11 -30.48 -5.43
CA ASN A 376 5.86 -29.94 -4.09
C ASN A 376 5.13 -28.58 -4.16
N ILE A 377 4.74 -28.03 -3.01
CA ILE A 377 3.97 -26.77 -2.91
C ILE A 377 4.65 -25.61 -3.68
N PRO A 378 5.96 -25.33 -3.53
CA PRO A 378 6.65 -24.31 -4.32
C PRO A 378 6.50 -24.46 -5.83
N ASP A 379 6.51 -25.69 -6.36
CA ASP A 379 6.41 -25.94 -7.80
C ASP A 379 5.04 -25.50 -8.34
N TYR A 380 3.96 -25.92 -7.66
CA TYR A 380 2.60 -25.48 -7.99
C TYR A 380 2.42 -23.96 -7.83
N ARG A 381 2.90 -23.40 -6.72
CA ARG A 381 2.79 -21.97 -6.44
C ARG A 381 3.45 -21.12 -7.51
N LYS A 382 4.66 -21.48 -7.96
CA LYS A 382 5.37 -20.75 -9.02
C LYS A 382 4.55 -20.70 -10.31
N LEU A 383 3.94 -21.82 -10.69
CA LEU A 383 3.14 -21.89 -11.92
C LEU A 383 1.81 -21.13 -11.78
N ILE A 384 1.14 -21.21 -10.62
CA ILE A 384 -0.07 -20.43 -10.31
C ILE A 384 0.25 -18.92 -10.36
N ASP A 385 1.35 -18.49 -9.75
CA ASP A 385 1.79 -17.09 -9.74
C ASP A 385 2.15 -16.59 -11.16
N ALA A 386 2.81 -17.43 -11.96
CA ALA A 386 3.10 -17.11 -13.36
C ALA A 386 1.81 -16.91 -14.18
N TYR A 387 0.86 -17.84 -14.11
CA TYR A 387 -0.43 -17.71 -14.81
C TYR A 387 -1.27 -16.54 -14.28
N ALA A 388 -1.23 -16.26 -12.97
CA ALA A 388 -1.89 -15.10 -12.38
C ALA A 388 -1.32 -13.76 -12.90
N LYS A 389 0.01 -13.67 -13.08
CA LYS A 389 0.68 -12.48 -13.63
C LYS A 389 0.31 -12.26 -15.10
N GLU A 390 0.21 -13.33 -15.89
CA GLU A 390 -0.26 -13.31 -17.28
C GLU A 390 -1.77 -13.11 -17.44
N ASN A 391 -2.52 -13.00 -16.33
CA ASN A 391 -3.98 -12.86 -16.32
C ASN A 391 -4.71 -14.06 -16.96
N ARG A 392 -4.11 -15.25 -16.87
CA ARG A 392 -4.63 -16.53 -17.38
C ARG A 392 -5.25 -17.35 -16.24
N ILE A 393 -6.44 -16.95 -15.81
CA ILE A 393 -7.06 -17.48 -14.59
C ILE A 393 -7.46 -18.94 -14.74
N GLU A 394 -8.03 -19.30 -15.89
CA GLU A 394 -8.51 -20.65 -16.14
C GLU A 394 -7.36 -21.66 -16.03
N ASP A 395 -6.17 -21.26 -16.49
CA ASP A 395 -4.95 -22.06 -16.35
C ASP A 395 -4.49 -22.14 -14.89
N ALA A 396 -4.44 -21.02 -14.18
CA ALA A 396 -4.11 -21.00 -12.75
C ALA A 396 -5.06 -21.88 -11.90
N GLU A 397 -6.36 -21.86 -12.22
CA GLU A 397 -7.37 -22.69 -11.56
C GLU A 397 -7.21 -24.17 -11.88
N ARG A 398 -6.83 -24.53 -13.12
CA ARG A 398 -6.48 -25.92 -13.46
C ARG A 398 -5.30 -26.41 -12.64
N ILE A 399 -4.24 -25.61 -12.50
CA ILE A 399 -3.07 -25.98 -11.69
C ILE A 399 -3.45 -26.11 -10.21
N LEU A 400 -4.27 -25.20 -9.68
CA LEU A 400 -4.79 -25.30 -8.32
C LEU A 400 -5.60 -26.58 -8.10
N LYS A 401 -6.45 -26.95 -9.07
CA LYS A 401 -7.21 -28.20 -9.02
C LYS A 401 -6.29 -29.42 -9.05
N MET A 402 -5.29 -29.42 -9.93
CA MET A 402 -4.29 -30.49 -10.02
C MET A 402 -3.49 -30.64 -8.71
N MET A 403 -3.13 -29.52 -8.07
CA MET A 403 -2.47 -29.51 -6.75
C MET A 403 -3.31 -30.27 -5.72
N VAL A 404 -4.61 -29.98 -5.64
CA VAL A 404 -5.56 -30.63 -4.70
C VAL A 404 -5.79 -32.10 -5.06
N GLU A 405 -5.94 -32.43 -6.34
CA GLU A 405 -6.12 -33.81 -6.83
C GLU A 405 -4.89 -34.69 -6.51
N ASN A 406 -3.69 -34.11 -6.54
CA ASN A 406 -2.44 -34.77 -6.15
C ASN A 406 -2.23 -34.79 -4.61
N GLY A 407 -3.24 -34.40 -3.83
CA GLY A 407 -3.20 -34.44 -2.37
C GLY A 407 -2.36 -33.34 -1.72
N VAL A 408 -1.94 -32.34 -2.47
CA VAL A 408 -1.16 -31.19 -1.98
C VAL A 408 -2.14 -30.04 -1.67
N MET A 409 -2.18 -29.60 -0.42
CA MET A 409 -3.09 -28.50 -0.03
C MET A 409 -2.43 -27.13 -0.24
N PRO A 410 -3.16 -26.11 -0.75
CA PRO A 410 -2.66 -24.75 -0.87
C PRO A 410 -2.16 -24.20 0.47
N ASP A 411 -0.95 -23.64 0.48
CA ASP A 411 -0.42 -22.94 1.64
C ASP A 411 -0.87 -21.47 1.66
N ILE A 412 -0.56 -20.77 2.74
CA ILE A 412 -0.87 -19.34 2.94
C ILE A 412 -0.38 -18.49 1.76
N LEU A 413 0.81 -18.79 1.25
CA LEU A 413 1.41 -18.03 0.16
C LEU A 413 0.68 -18.28 -1.18
N THR A 414 0.24 -19.50 -1.44
CA THR A 414 -0.59 -19.84 -2.60
C THR A 414 -1.94 -19.14 -2.51
N THR A 415 -2.62 -19.21 -1.36
CA THR A 415 -3.91 -18.53 -1.16
C THR A 415 -3.79 -17.00 -1.27
N THR A 416 -2.66 -16.41 -0.87
CA THR A 416 -2.37 -14.98 -1.07
C THR A 416 -2.32 -14.62 -2.57
N VAL A 417 -1.66 -15.43 -3.39
CA VAL A 417 -1.64 -15.27 -4.87
C VAL A 417 -3.06 -15.35 -5.44
N LEU A 418 -3.88 -16.29 -4.95
CA LEU A 418 -5.28 -16.42 -5.39
C LEU A 418 -6.10 -15.17 -5.07
N VAL A 419 -5.94 -14.57 -3.88
CA VAL A 419 -6.63 -13.31 -3.53
C VAL A 419 -6.25 -12.19 -4.50
N HIS A 420 -4.96 -12.01 -4.78
CA HIS A 420 -4.49 -10.99 -5.72
C HIS A 420 -5.10 -11.20 -7.12
N MET A 421 -5.04 -12.43 -7.61
CA MET A 421 -5.53 -12.82 -8.94
C MET A 421 -7.04 -12.60 -9.07
N TYR A 422 -7.84 -13.14 -8.14
CA TYR A 422 -9.29 -13.01 -8.17
C TYR A 422 -9.76 -11.56 -8.01
N SER A 423 -9.09 -10.78 -7.16
CA SER A 423 -9.40 -9.36 -6.98
C SER A 423 -9.12 -8.55 -8.24
N LYS A 424 -8.02 -8.85 -8.95
CA LYS A 424 -7.63 -8.16 -10.18
C LYS A 424 -8.63 -8.39 -11.32
N VAL A 425 -9.17 -9.60 -11.45
CA VAL A 425 -10.15 -9.90 -12.50
C VAL A 425 -11.58 -9.54 -12.11
N GLY A 426 -11.82 -9.23 -10.83
CA GLY A 426 -13.15 -8.86 -10.35
C GLY A 426 -14.03 -10.06 -10.00
N ASN A 427 -13.45 -11.27 -9.86
CA ASN A 427 -14.15 -12.40 -9.27
C ASN A 427 -14.18 -12.26 -7.74
N LEU A 428 -15.03 -11.36 -7.26
CA LEU A 428 -15.06 -10.94 -5.86
C LEU A 428 -15.42 -12.09 -4.90
N ASP A 429 -16.26 -13.03 -5.31
CA ASP A 429 -16.72 -14.11 -4.43
C ASP A 429 -15.56 -15.05 -4.09
N ARG A 430 -14.78 -15.49 -5.09
CA ARG A 430 -13.58 -16.31 -4.84
C ARG A 430 -12.49 -15.55 -4.10
N ALA A 431 -12.35 -14.25 -4.37
CA ALA A 431 -11.41 -13.39 -3.63
C ALA A 431 -11.77 -13.34 -2.13
N LYS A 432 -13.05 -13.18 -1.80
CA LYS A 432 -13.57 -13.19 -0.42
C LYS A 432 -13.32 -14.52 0.27
N GLU A 433 -13.65 -15.63 -0.40
CA GLU A 433 -13.43 -16.97 0.15
C GLU A 433 -11.96 -17.21 0.49
N ALA A 434 -11.04 -16.88 -0.44
CA ALA A 434 -9.61 -17.01 -0.22
C ALA A 434 -9.10 -16.08 0.89
N PHE A 435 -9.60 -14.84 0.96
CA PHE A 435 -9.21 -13.87 1.98
C PHE A 435 -9.70 -14.26 3.39
N GLU A 436 -10.94 -14.72 3.53
CA GLU A 436 -11.46 -15.21 4.81
C GLU A 436 -10.82 -16.53 5.22
N SER A 437 -10.47 -17.40 4.27
CA SER A 437 -9.66 -18.59 4.55
C SER A 437 -8.33 -18.23 5.20
N LEU A 438 -7.59 -17.25 4.66
CA LEU A 438 -6.35 -16.75 5.27
C LEU A 438 -6.57 -16.27 6.71
N ARG A 439 -7.62 -15.46 6.94
CA ARG A 439 -7.95 -14.96 8.28
C ARG A 439 -8.31 -16.08 9.25
N SER A 440 -9.01 -17.11 8.79
CA SER A 440 -9.40 -18.27 9.62
C SER A 440 -8.19 -19.06 10.13
N TYR A 441 -7.07 -19.05 9.39
CA TYR A 441 -5.80 -19.63 9.83
C TYR A 441 -4.98 -18.71 10.76
N GLY A 442 -5.53 -17.56 11.16
CA GLY A 442 -4.83 -16.58 11.98
C GLY A 442 -3.81 -15.74 11.21
N PHE A 443 -3.77 -15.84 9.88
CA PHE A 443 -2.89 -15.00 9.06
C PHE A 443 -3.31 -13.54 9.18
N GLN A 444 -2.34 -12.67 9.43
CA GLN A 444 -2.56 -11.22 9.45
C GLN A 444 -2.29 -10.66 8.06
N PRO A 445 -3.31 -10.13 7.36
CA PRO A 445 -3.11 -9.55 6.04
C PRO A 445 -2.12 -8.37 6.09
N ASP A 446 -1.22 -8.33 5.13
CA ASP A 446 -0.30 -7.22 4.94
C ASP A 446 -0.94 -6.11 4.08
N MET A 447 -0.20 -5.01 3.88
CA MET A 447 -0.64 -3.89 3.06
C MET A 447 -1.05 -4.34 1.65
N LYS A 448 -0.29 -5.23 1.01
CA LYS A 448 -0.55 -5.64 -0.38
C LYS A 448 -1.86 -6.43 -0.50
N LEU A 449 -2.11 -7.32 0.46
CA LEU A 449 -3.31 -8.14 0.49
C LEU A 449 -4.56 -7.30 0.77
N TYR A 450 -4.47 -6.35 1.72
CA TYR A 450 -5.54 -5.36 1.95
C TYR A 450 -5.83 -4.53 0.70
N ASN A 451 -4.80 -3.95 0.07
CA ASN A 451 -4.96 -3.15 -1.15
C ASN A 451 -5.69 -3.95 -2.24
N SER A 452 -5.34 -5.22 -2.41
CA SER A 452 -5.94 -6.06 -3.45
C SER A 452 -7.41 -6.32 -3.20
N MET A 453 -7.78 -6.68 -1.97
CA MET A 453 -9.19 -6.87 -1.62
C MET A 453 -10.00 -5.58 -1.69
N ILE A 454 -9.45 -4.45 -1.23
CA ILE A 454 -10.09 -3.13 -1.33
C ILE A 454 -10.36 -2.80 -2.80
N MET A 455 -9.37 -2.97 -3.68
CA MET A 455 -9.56 -2.78 -5.12
C MET A 455 -10.58 -3.75 -5.72
N GLY A 456 -10.60 -5.01 -5.27
CA GLY A 456 -11.63 -5.99 -5.64
C GLY A 456 -13.05 -5.51 -5.31
N TYR A 457 -13.26 -4.97 -4.11
CA TYR A 457 -14.54 -4.38 -3.71
C TYR A 457 -14.90 -3.12 -4.51
N VAL A 458 -13.93 -2.25 -4.79
CA VAL A 458 -14.13 -1.04 -5.61
C VAL A 458 -14.55 -1.41 -7.03
N ASN A 459 -13.86 -2.37 -7.66
CA ASN A 459 -14.14 -2.84 -9.02
C ASN A 459 -15.51 -3.52 -9.12
N ALA A 460 -15.97 -4.17 -8.05
CA ALA A 460 -17.30 -4.76 -7.96
C ALA A 460 -18.41 -3.74 -7.65
N GLY A 461 -18.11 -2.44 -7.57
CA GLY A 461 -19.10 -1.41 -7.25
C GLY A 461 -19.59 -1.45 -5.80
N GLN A 462 -18.78 -1.98 -4.87
CA GLN A 462 -19.11 -2.10 -3.44
C GLN A 462 -18.21 -1.20 -2.55
N PRO A 463 -18.17 0.14 -2.78
CA PRO A 463 -17.20 1.02 -2.11
C PRO A 463 -17.37 1.10 -0.59
N LYS A 464 -18.57 0.84 -0.05
CA LYS A 464 -18.81 0.83 1.41
C LYS A 464 -18.08 -0.31 2.12
N LEU A 465 -18.00 -1.49 1.49
CA LEU A 465 -17.24 -2.62 2.03
C LEU A 465 -15.74 -2.40 1.86
N ALA A 466 -15.32 -1.83 0.73
CA ALA A 466 -13.94 -1.39 0.50
C ALA A 466 -13.49 -0.40 1.59
N GLU A 467 -14.31 0.61 1.91
CA GLU A 467 -14.01 1.57 2.97
C GLU A 467 -13.96 0.91 4.36
N SER A 468 -14.87 -0.03 4.67
CA SER A 468 -14.81 -0.77 5.93
C SER A 468 -13.49 -1.52 6.09
N LEU A 469 -12.99 -2.11 4.99
CA LEU A 469 -11.72 -2.84 5.00
C LEU A 469 -10.51 -1.88 5.09
N MET A 470 -10.60 -0.70 4.46
CA MET A 470 -9.62 0.37 4.64
C MET A 470 -9.54 0.86 6.09
N ARG A 471 -10.68 1.00 6.78
CA ARG A 471 -10.70 1.36 8.21
C ARG A 471 -10.12 0.24 9.09
N GLU A 472 -10.39 -1.02 8.76
CA GLU A 472 -9.76 -2.16 9.46
C GLU A 472 -8.22 -2.09 9.31
N MET A 473 -7.73 -1.81 8.09
CA MET A 473 -6.32 -1.61 7.80
C MET A 473 -5.72 -0.48 8.66
N GLU A 474 -6.40 0.66 8.78
CA GLU A 474 -5.99 1.78 9.64
C GLU A 474 -5.96 1.41 11.13
N THR A 475 -6.94 0.63 11.64
CA THR A 475 -6.94 0.19 13.05
C THR A 475 -5.80 -0.76 13.42
N ARG A 476 -5.10 -1.29 12.41
CA ARG A 476 -3.91 -2.14 12.56
C ARG A 476 -2.61 -1.37 12.32
N ASP A 477 -2.67 -0.03 12.32
CA ASP A 477 -1.55 0.86 12.04
C ASP A 477 -0.93 0.68 10.64
N ILE A 478 -1.68 0.07 9.71
CA ILE A 478 -1.28 -0.05 8.30
C ILE A 478 -1.88 1.14 7.55
N LYS A 479 -1.03 1.98 6.95
CA LYS A 479 -1.47 3.19 6.26
C LYS A 479 -2.02 2.87 4.86
N PRO A 480 -3.27 3.24 4.53
CA PRO A 480 -3.79 3.12 3.17
C PRO A 480 -2.94 3.95 2.20
N SER A 481 -2.78 3.46 0.98
CA SER A 481 -2.10 4.19 -0.08
C SER A 481 -2.99 5.27 -0.69
N GLU A 482 -2.39 6.28 -1.31
CA GLU A 482 -3.13 7.31 -2.08
C GLU A 482 -4.05 6.68 -3.14
N GLU A 483 -3.60 5.58 -3.75
CA GLU A 483 -4.35 4.82 -4.74
C GLU A 483 -5.69 4.31 -4.21
N ILE A 484 -5.72 3.82 -2.95
CA ILE A 484 -6.97 3.37 -2.31
C ILE A 484 -7.95 4.53 -2.14
N TYR A 485 -7.48 5.66 -1.59
CA TYR A 485 -8.35 6.82 -1.38
C TYR A 485 -8.92 7.33 -2.70
N MET A 486 -8.08 7.42 -3.74
CA MET A 486 -8.51 7.83 -5.08
C MET A 486 -9.48 6.83 -5.71
N ALA A 487 -9.25 5.53 -5.56
CA ALA A 487 -10.15 4.48 -6.07
C ALA A 487 -11.53 4.54 -5.39
N LEU A 488 -11.57 4.70 -4.07
CA LEU A 488 -12.80 4.89 -3.30
C LEU A 488 -13.52 6.18 -3.70
N LEU A 489 -12.79 7.29 -3.86
CA LEU A 489 -13.35 8.57 -4.28
C LEU A 489 -13.97 8.49 -5.67
N ARG A 490 -13.29 7.85 -6.63
CA ARG A 490 -13.85 7.57 -7.97
C ARG A 490 -15.12 6.74 -7.87
N SER A 491 -15.10 5.66 -7.09
CA SER A 491 -16.26 4.78 -6.93
C SER A 491 -17.47 5.52 -6.35
N TYR A 492 -17.27 6.31 -5.29
CA TYR A 492 -18.34 7.12 -4.70
C TYR A 492 -18.85 8.24 -5.61
N ALA A 493 -17.97 8.86 -6.40
CA ALA A 493 -18.38 9.84 -7.39
C ALA A 493 -19.29 9.23 -8.46
N HIS A 494 -18.91 8.06 -9.00
CA HIS A 494 -19.72 7.34 -9.99
C HIS A 494 -21.06 6.85 -9.44
N SER A 495 -21.12 6.48 -8.15
CA SER A 495 -22.37 6.07 -7.50
C SER A 495 -23.22 7.24 -6.98
N CYS A 496 -22.82 8.48 -7.25
CA CYS A 496 -23.44 9.71 -6.73
C CYS A 496 -23.54 9.77 -5.18
N ASP A 497 -22.68 9.06 -4.44
CA ASP A 497 -22.69 9.07 -2.97
C ASP A 497 -21.79 10.20 -2.45
N VAL A 498 -22.38 11.39 -2.34
CA VAL A 498 -21.69 12.61 -1.89
C VAL A 498 -21.17 12.50 -0.46
N ILE A 499 -21.82 11.70 0.39
CA ILE A 499 -21.41 11.52 1.79
C ILE A 499 -20.14 10.68 1.85
N GLY A 500 -20.10 9.57 1.08
CA GLY A 500 -18.91 8.75 0.92
C GLY A 500 -17.75 9.54 0.31
N ALA A 501 -17.99 10.22 -0.82
CA ALA A 501 -16.97 11.00 -1.52
C ALA A 501 -16.37 12.10 -0.64
N GLY A 502 -17.21 12.89 0.04
CA GLY A 502 -16.75 13.94 0.95
C GLY A 502 -15.95 13.40 2.14
N ARG A 503 -16.39 12.28 2.72
CA ARG A 503 -15.68 11.63 3.83
C ARG A 503 -14.30 11.14 3.40
N ILE A 504 -14.21 10.44 2.27
CA ILE A 504 -12.95 9.91 1.74
C ILE A 504 -11.96 11.04 1.41
N ALA A 505 -12.43 12.14 0.82
CA ALA A 505 -11.59 13.29 0.54
C ALA A 505 -11.02 13.94 1.82
N ILE A 506 -11.84 14.05 2.87
CA ILE A 506 -11.40 14.57 4.17
C ILE A 506 -10.38 13.61 4.81
N THR A 507 -10.64 12.30 4.83
CA THR A 507 -9.70 11.32 5.40
C THR A 507 -8.38 11.29 4.64
N MET A 508 -8.42 11.39 3.31
CA MET A 508 -7.22 11.48 2.47
C MET A 508 -6.36 12.70 2.85
N GLN A 509 -6.98 13.85 3.12
CA GLN A 509 -6.27 15.05 3.56
C GLN A 509 -5.67 14.91 4.96
N PHE A 510 -6.39 14.29 5.92
CA PHE A 510 -5.86 13.99 7.26
C PHE A 510 -4.73 12.97 7.24
N ALA A 511 -4.72 12.05 6.28
CA ALA A 511 -3.62 11.13 6.03
C ALA A 511 -2.37 11.81 5.43
N GLY A 512 -2.45 13.10 5.09
CA GLY A 512 -1.34 13.91 4.59
C GLY A 512 -1.27 14.03 3.07
N PHE A 513 -2.22 13.46 2.33
CA PHE A 513 -2.26 13.57 0.87
C PHE A 513 -2.87 14.91 0.46
N GLN A 514 -2.18 15.65 -0.40
CA GLN A 514 -2.68 16.93 -0.89
C GLN A 514 -3.76 16.72 -1.95
N PRO A 515 -4.86 17.52 -1.96
CA PRO A 515 -5.87 17.42 -3.00
C PRO A 515 -5.27 17.64 -4.40
N THR A 516 -5.36 16.60 -5.22
CA THR A 516 -4.98 16.64 -6.64
C THR A 516 -6.10 17.24 -7.48
N MET A 517 -5.78 17.70 -8.69
CA MET A 517 -6.79 18.15 -9.67
C MET A 517 -7.87 17.09 -9.90
N GLU A 518 -7.47 15.82 -10.01
CA GLU A 518 -8.40 14.71 -10.19
C GLU A 518 -9.32 14.55 -8.98
N SER A 519 -8.78 14.57 -7.75
CA SER A 519 -9.59 14.43 -6.54
C SER A 519 -10.66 15.54 -6.42
N CYS A 520 -10.30 16.79 -6.74
CA CYS A 520 -11.23 17.89 -6.73
C CYS A 520 -12.28 17.77 -7.85
N SER A 521 -11.89 17.31 -9.04
CA SER A 521 -12.80 17.08 -10.18
C SER A 521 -13.85 16.02 -9.84
N LEU A 522 -13.44 14.92 -9.21
CA LEU A 522 -14.34 13.85 -8.75
C LEU A 522 -15.34 14.35 -7.70
N LEU A 523 -14.95 15.25 -6.81
CA LEU A 523 -15.88 15.88 -5.88
C LEU A 523 -16.89 16.78 -6.60
N VAL A 524 -16.43 17.61 -7.54
CA VAL A 524 -17.33 18.45 -8.36
C VAL A 524 -18.32 17.57 -9.14
N GLU A 525 -17.84 16.47 -9.70
CA GLU A 525 -18.69 15.47 -10.37
C GLU A 525 -19.72 14.86 -9.42
N ALA A 526 -19.30 14.35 -8.25
CA ALA A 526 -20.18 13.74 -7.27
C ALA A 526 -21.31 14.71 -6.82
N TYR A 527 -20.95 15.93 -6.41
CA TYR A 527 -21.93 16.93 -5.98
C TYR A 527 -22.78 17.46 -7.15
N GLY A 528 -22.21 17.57 -8.35
CA GLY A 528 -22.95 17.95 -9.55
C GLY A 528 -23.96 16.88 -9.99
N GLN A 529 -23.60 15.61 -9.86
CA GLN A 529 -24.52 14.49 -10.09
C GLN A 529 -25.63 14.42 -9.02
N ALA A 530 -25.35 14.79 -7.77
CA ALA A 530 -26.39 14.94 -6.75
C ALA A 530 -27.26 16.21 -6.90
N GLY A 531 -26.84 17.17 -7.73
CA GLY A 531 -27.54 18.45 -7.90
C GLY A 531 -27.25 19.48 -6.81
N ASP A 532 -26.26 19.25 -5.96
CA ASP A 532 -25.80 20.23 -4.98
C ASP A 532 -24.78 21.18 -5.61
N SER A 533 -25.31 22.20 -6.30
CA SER A 533 -24.51 23.24 -6.96
C SER A 533 -23.60 24.01 -6.02
N ASP A 534 -23.94 24.12 -4.73
CA ASP A 534 -23.23 24.98 -3.79
C ASP A 534 -21.95 24.29 -3.32
N GLN A 535 -22.04 23.00 -2.99
CA GLN A 535 -20.87 22.18 -2.68
C GLN A 535 -20.01 21.90 -3.92
N ALA A 536 -20.61 21.67 -5.08
CA ALA A 536 -19.87 21.57 -6.34
C ALA A 536 -19.06 22.84 -6.60
N ARG A 537 -19.68 24.03 -6.44
CA ARG A 537 -19.01 25.32 -6.61
C ARG A 537 -17.90 25.55 -5.58
N SER A 538 -18.11 25.14 -4.33
CA SER A 538 -17.10 25.22 -3.28
C SER A 538 -15.84 24.42 -3.65
N ASN A 539 -16.02 23.16 -4.06
CA ASN A 539 -14.91 22.29 -4.49
C ASN A 539 -14.21 22.81 -5.76
N PHE A 540 -14.98 23.33 -6.71
CA PHE A 540 -14.44 23.96 -7.92
C PHE A 540 -13.57 25.19 -7.59
N ASN A 541 -14.02 26.03 -6.66
CA ASN A 541 -13.23 27.18 -6.21
C ASN A 541 -11.98 26.75 -5.43
N ASN A 542 -12.08 25.68 -4.63
CA ASN A 542 -10.93 25.13 -3.91
C ASN A 542 -9.87 24.60 -4.88
N MET A 543 -10.27 23.95 -5.98
CA MET A 543 -9.37 23.55 -7.06
C MET A 543 -8.57 24.74 -7.60
N ILE A 544 -9.25 25.85 -7.94
CA ILE A 544 -8.60 27.07 -8.44
C ILE A 544 -7.67 27.69 -7.39
N LYS A 545 -8.09 27.74 -6.12
CA LYS A 545 -7.28 28.28 -5.01
C LYS A 545 -5.98 27.49 -4.81
N LEU A 546 -5.99 26.19 -5.07
CA LEU A 546 -4.81 25.32 -5.01
C LEU A 546 -3.90 25.49 -6.24
N GLY A 547 -4.26 26.36 -7.19
CA GLY A 547 -3.49 26.61 -8.41
C GLY A 547 -3.78 25.64 -9.55
N HIS A 548 -4.74 24.73 -9.38
CA HIS A 548 -5.14 23.78 -10.42
C HIS A 548 -6.07 24.46 -11.44
N LYS A 549 -5.86 24.19 -12.72
CA LYS A 549 -6.75 24.66 -13.79
C LYS A 549 -7.87 23.63 -14.01
N PRO A 550 -9.15 24.03 -13.96
CA PRO A 550 -10.24 23.10 -14.25
C PRO A 550 -10.17 22.67 -15.72
N ASP A 551 -10.33 21.38 -15.97
CA ASP A 551 -10.48 20.85 -17.32
C ASP A 551 -11.92 20.98 -17.83
N ASP A 552 -12.12 20.62 -19.10
CA ASP A 552 -13.43 20.68 -19.73
C ASP A 552 -14.45 19.75 -19.04
N LYS A 553 -14.01 18.58 -18.56
CA LYS A 553 -14.88 17.64 -17.84
C LYS A 553 -15.36 18.19 -16.50
N CYS A 554 -14.45 18.73 -15.67
CA CYS A 554 -14.79 19.37 -14.41
C CYS A 554 -15.75 20.56 -14.63
N THR A 555 -15.47 21.38 -15.65
CA THR A 555 -16.33 22.51 -16.02
C THR A 555 -17.71 22.03 -16.45
N ALA A 556 -17.80 21.02 -17.31
CA ALA A 556 -19.07 20.41 -17.72
C ALA A 556 -19.88 19.88 -16.53
N SER A 557 -19.24 19.21 -15.57
CA SER A 557 -19.86 18.75 -14.32
C SER A 557 -20.41 19.91 -13.49
N MET A 558 -19.68 21.03 -13.39
CA MET A 558 -20.14 22.24 -12.71
C MET A 558 -21.33 22.90 -13.42
N ILE A 559 -21.31 22.97 -14.75
CA ILE A 559 -22.45 23.50 -15.54
C ILE A 559 -23.67 22.59 -15.38
N ALA A 560 -23.51 21.27 -15.39
CA ALA A 560 -24.59 20.32 -15.14
C ALA A 560 -25.18 20.46 -13.72
N ALA A 561 -24.35 20.80 -12.73
CA ALA A 561 -24.81 21.11 -11.38
C ALA A 561 -25.73 22.35 -11.35
N TYR A 562 -25.38 23.40 -12.09
CA TYR A 562 -26.23 24.59 -12.23
C TYR A 562 -27.48 24.32 -13.07
N GLU A 563 -27.39 23.48 -14.10
CA GLU A 563 -28.54 23.04 -14.91
C GLU A 563 -29.65 22.45 -14.03
N LYS A 564 -29.28 21.56 -13.10
CA LYS A 564 -30.26 20.89 -12.22
C LYS A 564 -31.05 21.84 -11.33
N LYS A 565 -30.45 22.97 -10.92
CA LYS A 565 -31.13 24.04 -10.18
C LYS A 565 -31.64 25.17 -11.09
N ASN A 566 -31.50 25.02 -12.42
CA ASN A 566 -31.82 26.00 -13.45
C ASN A 566 -31.17 27.38 -13.24
N LEU A 567 -29.91 27.41 -12.79
CA LEU A 567 -29.15 28.62 -12.48
C LEU A 567 -28.29 29.08 -13.68
N LEU A 568 -28.94 29.42 -14.80
CA LEU A 568 -28.25 29.73 -16.06
C LEU A 568 -27.38 30.98 -15.97
N ASP A 569 -27.80 31.98 -15.20
CA ASP A 569 -27.04 33.19 -14.90
C ASP A 569 -25.67 32.86 -14.28
N LYS A 570 -25.66 32.03 -13.22
CA LYS A 570 -24.42 31.61 -12.55
C LYS A 570 -23.52 30.77 -13.45
N ALA A 571 -24.12 29.93 -14.30
CA ALA A 571 -23.38 29.12 -15.27
C ALA A 571 -22.65 29.99 -16.31
N LEU A 572 -23.34 30.99 -16.86
CA LEU A 572 -22.77 31.90 -17.84
C LEU A 572 -21.73 32.84 -17.21
N ASP A 573 -21.99 33.35 -16.00
CA ASP A 573 -21.02 34.16 -15.25
C ASP A 573 -19.73 33.38 -14.98
N LEU A 574 -19.84 32.09 -14.62
CA LEU A 574 -18.69 31.21 -14.45
C LEU A 574 -17.91 31.05 -15.76
N LEU A 575 -18.57 30.72 -16.86
CA LEU A 575 -17.89 30.54 -18.16
C LEU A 575 -17.21 31.82 -18.63
N LEU A 576 -17.83 32.99 -18.41
CA LEU A 576 -17.23 34.29 -18.71
C LEU A 576 -16.03 34.60 -17.82
N GLN A 577 -16.02 34.15 -16.57
CA GLN A 577 -14.87 34.26 -15.68
C GLN A 577 -13.72 33.37 -16.21
N LEU A 578 -14.01 32.11 -16.51
CA LEU A 578 -13.01 31.16 -17.01
C LEU A 578 -12.43 31.59 -18.36
N GLU A 579 -13.25 32.11 -19.29
CA GLU A 579 -12.77 32.63 -20.59
C GLU A 579 -11.77 33.79 -20.41
N LYS A 580 -11.99 34.67 -19.42
CA LYS A 580 -11.04 35.75 -19.10
C LYS A 580 -9.70 35.21 -18.58
N ASP A 581 -9.74 34.08 -17.89
CA ASP A 581 -8.56 33.41 -17.36
C ASP A 581 -7.88 32.50 -18.41
N GLY A 582 -8.36 32.51 -19.66
CA GLY A 582 -7.80 31.78 -20.80
C GLY A 582 -8.29 30.35 -20.95
N PHE A 583 -9.38 29.97 -20.28
CA PHE A 583 -10.03 28.67 -20.50
C PHE A 583 -10.90 28.72 -21.76
N GLU A 584 -10.76 27.71 -22.61
CA GLU A 584 -11.61 27.51 -23.78
C GLU A 584 -12.51 26.31 -23.53
N PRO A 585 -13.85 26.48 -23.51
CA PRO A 585 -14.77 25.37 -23.34
C PRO A 585 -14.61 24.34 -24.47
N GLY A 586 -14.56 23.07 -24.10
CA GLY A 586 -14.50 21.95 -25.03
C GLY A 586 -15.86 21.28 -25.23
N ILE A 587 -15.82 20.08 -25.80
CA ILE A 587 -17.00 19.33 -26.24
C ILE A 587 -17.87 18.91 -25.07
N ALA A 588 -17.30 18.57 -23.91
CA ALA A 588 -18.08 18.16 -22.74
C ALA A 588 -18.93 19.33 -22.23
N THR A 589 -18.32 20.52 -22.09
CA THR A 589 -19.03 21.73 -21.65
C THR A 589 -20.09 22.14 -22.68
N TYR A 590 -19.76 22.16 -23.97
CA TYR A 590 -20.75 22.50 -25.01
C TYR A 590 -21.89 21.48 -25.09
N THR A 591 -21.62 20.19 -24.89
CA THR A 591 -22.65 19.15 -24.88
C THR A 591 -23.69 19.40 -23.79
N VAL A 592 -23.24 19.73 -22.56
CA VAL A 592 -24.16 20.06 -21.45
C VAL A 592 -24.96 21.32 -21.76
N LEU A 593 -24.33 22.35 -22.31
CA LEU A 593 -25.01 23.60 -22.66
C LEU A 593 -26.04 23.41 -23.80
N VAL A 594 -25.72 22.65 -24.84
CA VAL A 594 -26.66 22.33 -25.93
C VAL A 594 -27.85 21.55 -25.38
N ASP A 595 -27.62 20.57 -24.50
CA ASP A 595 -28.70 19.83 -23.85
C ASP A 595 -29.61 20.74 -23.02
N TRP A 596 -29.02 21.62 -22.22
CA TRP A 596 -29.77 22.54 -21.36
C TRP A 596 -30.54 23.59 -22.17
N LEU A 597 -29.91 24.24 -23.14
CA LEU A 597 -30.56 25.20 -24.04
C LEU A 597 -31.68 24.55 -24.85
N GLY A 598 -31.48 23.30 -25.29
CA GLY A 598 -32.51 22.49 -25.94
C GLY A 598 -33.73 22.24 -25.05
N LYS A 599 -33.52 21.89 -23.77
CA LYS A 599 -34.60 21.77 -22.77
C LYS A 599 -35.34 23.10 -22.56
N LEU A 600 -34.63 24.22 -22.63
CA LEU A 600 -35.20 25.57 -22.55
C LEU A 600 -35.83 26.07 -23.87
N GLN A 601 -35.74 25.28 -24.95
CA GLN A 601 -36.22 25.64 -26.30
C GLN A 601 -35.55 26.88 -26.91
N LEU A 602 -34.29 27.14 -26.53
CA LEU A 602 -33.44 28.20 -27.09
C LEU A 602 -32.68 27.66 -28.30
N VAL A 603 -33.40 27.48 -29.42
CA VAL A 603 -32.90 26.76 -30.61
C VAL A 603 -31.75 27.49 -31.29
N ASP A 604 -31.84 28.81 -31.45
CA ASP A 604 -30.81 29.59 -32.15
C ASP A 604 -29.47 29.55 -31.39
N GLU A 605 -29.51 29.68 -30.06
CA GLU A 605 -28.34 29.62 -29.20
C GLU A 605 -27.73 28.22 -29.16
N ALA A 606 -28.56 27.17 -29.13
CA ALA A 606 -28.08 25.79 -29.21
C ALA A 606 -27.38 25.50 -30.56
N GLU A 607 -27.92 26.00 -31.67
CA GLU A 607 -27.29 25.85 -33.01
C GLU A 607 -25.96 26.60 -33.12
N GLN A 608 -25.82 27.76 -32.47
CA GLN A 608 -24.53 28.45 -32.40
C GLN A 608 -23.47 27.62 -31.66
N LEU A 609 -23.86 26.93 -30.59
CA LEU A 609 -22.94 26.03 -29.88
C LEU A 609 -22.58 24.78 -30.70
N LEU A 610 -23.50 24.25 -31.51
CA LEU A 610 -23.19 23.17 -32.45
C LEU A 610 -22.15 23.61 -33.49
N GLY A 611 -22.25 24.84 -33.99
CA GLY A 611 -21.24 25.42 -34.87
C GLY A 611 -19.86 25.40 -34.22
N LYS A 612 -19.76 25.78 -32.94
CA LYS A 612 -18.50 25.70 -32.18
C LYS A 612 -17.98 24.28 -32.00
N ILE A 613 -18.85 23.30 -31.78
CA ILE A 613 -18.43 21.88 -31.73
C ILE A 613 -17.85 21.45 -33.08
N ALA A 614 -18.47 21.86 -34.20
CA ALA A 614 -17.97 21.57 -35.54
C ALA A 614 -16.63 22.27 -35.84
N ASP A 615 -16.44 23.51 -35.35
CA ASP A 615 -15.19 24.27 -35.50
C ASP A 615 -14.00 23.60 -34.77
N LEU A 616 -14.26 22.84 -33.71
CA LEU A 616 -13.24 22.03 -33.02
C LEU A 616 -12.79 20.80 -33.84
N GLY A 617 -13.46 20.51 -34.96
CA GLY A 617 -13.10 19.40 -35.87
C GLY A 617 -13.53 18.02 -35.39
N GLU A 618 -14.31 17.92 -34.33
CA GLU A 618 -14.80 16.65 -33.79
C GLU A 618 -16.28 16.40 -34.12
N VAL A 619 -16.64 15.12 -34.28
CA VAL A 619 -18.02 14.71 -34.54
C VAL A 619 -18.85 14.91 -33.27
N PRO A 620 -20.03 15.57 -33.32
CA PRO A 620 -20.88 15.74 -32.15
C PRO A 620 -21.20 14.38 -31.49
N PRO A 621 -21.07 14.28 -30.16
CA PRO A 621 -21.33 13.02 -29.46
C PRO A 621 -22.81 12.63 -29.56
N LEU A 622 -23.11 11.32 -29.46
CA LEU A 622 -24.47 10.78 -29.60
C LEU A 622 -25.50 11.51 -28.70
N LYS A 623 -25.08 11.88 -27.48
CA LYS A 623 -25.88 12.63 -26.52
C LYS A 623 -26.38 13.97 -27.09
N VAL A 624 -25.56 14.67 -27.87
CA VAL A 624 -25.96 15.91 -28.55
C VAL A 624 -27.05 15.61 -29.57
N HIS A 625 -26.94 14.55 -30.36
CA HIS A 625 -27.97 14.17 -31.33
C HIS A 625 -29.32 13.83 -30.66
N VAL A 626 -29.30 13.19 -29.49
CA VAL A 626 -30.50 12.96 -28.67
C VAL A 626 -31.12 14.30 -28.24
N SER A 627 -30.31 15.22 -27.72
CA SER A 627 -30.76 16.57 -27.34
C SER A 627 -31.32 17.38 -28.52
N LEU A 628 -30.72 17.27 -29.71
CA LEU A 628 -31.19 17.94 -30.92
C LEU A 628 -32.50 17.35 -31.43
N CYS A 629 -32.62 16.02 -31.46
CA CYS A 629 -33.87 15.37 -31.82
C CYS A 629 -35.00 15.78 -30.86
N ASP A 630 -34.69 15.83 -29.56
CA ASP A 630 -35.62 16.27 -28.52
C ASP A 630 -36.09 17.72 -28.74
N MET A 631 -35.11 18.63 -28.89
CA MET A 631 -35.33 20.05 -29.13
C MET A 631 -36.13 20.31 -30.43
N TYR A 632 -35.69 19.79 -31.58
CA TYR A 632 -36.35 20.04 -32.86
C TYR A 632 -37.75 19.44 -32.94
N SER A 633 -37.97 18.30 -32.29
CA SER A 633 -39.30 17.68 -32.22
C SER A 633 -40.28 18.59 -31.48
N ARG A 634 -39.91 19.07 -30.28
CA ARG A 634 -40.78 19.96 -29.49
C ARG A 634 -40.98 21.33 -30.13
N ALA A 635 -39.97 21.85 -30.81
CA ALA A 635 -40.06 23.12 -31.55
C ALA A 635 -40.83 23.01 -32.88
N GLY A 636 -41.14 21.79 -33.36
CA GLY A 636 -41.86 21.56 -34.60
C GLY A 636 -41.02 21.70 -35.89
N PHE A 637 -39.70 21.69 -35.78
CA PHE A 637 -38.79 21.76 -36.94
C PHE A 637 -38.66 20.39 -37.64
N GLU A 638 -39.69 20.00 -38.39
CA GLU A 638 -39.84 18.66 -38.99
C GLU A 638 -38.60 18.15 -39.72
N ARG A 639 -38.03 18.92 -40.66
CA ARG A 639 -36.85 18.47 -41.44
C ARG A 639 -35.63 18.20 -40.54
N LYS A 640 -35.35 19.10 -39.60
CA LYS A 640 -34.20 18.98 -38.69
C LYS A 640 -34.42 17.86 -37.66
N ALA A 641 -35.65 17.69 -37.17
CA ALA A 641 -36.03 16.60 -36.27
C ALA A 641 -35.83 15.24 -36.94
N LEU A 642 -36.30 15.06 -38.18
CA LEU A 642 -36.12 13.82 -38.94
C LEU A 642 -34.65 13.54 -39.30
N GLN A 643 -33.86 14.59 -39.57
CA GLN A 643 -32.42 14.43 -39.80
C GLN A 643 -31.69 13.95 -38.53
N ALA A 644 -31.97 14.56 -37.38
CA ALA A 644 -31.42 14.12 -36.10
C ALA A 644 -31.86 12.70 -35.76
N LEU A 645 -33.13 12.37 -36.00
CA LEU A 645 -33.68 11.03 -35.81
C LEU A 645 -32.99 9.98 -36.70
N GLY A 646 -32.72 10.30 -37.97
CA GLY A 646 -32.00 9.39 -38.87
C GLY A 646 -30.59 9.05 -38.38
N VAL A 647 -29.88 9.99 -37.74
CA VAL A 647 -28.58 9.74 -37.10
C VAL A 647 -28.72 8.80 -35.90
N LEU A 648 -29.76 8.99 -35.07
CA LEU A 648 -30.03 8.12 -33.92
C LEU A 648 -30.41 6.70 -34.35
N GLU A 649 -31.20 6.55 -35.42
CA GLU A 649 -31.55 5.24 -35.99
C GLU A 649 -30.33 4.51 -36.56
N ALA A 650 -29.43 5.23 -37.23
CA ALA A 650 -28.18 4.66 -37.73
C ALA A 650 -27.26 4.18 -36.60
N LYS A 651 -27.29 4.84 -35.43
CA LYS A 651 -26.53 4.50 -34.23
C LYS A 651 -27.36 3.79 -33.15
N LYS A 652 -28.42 3.08 -33.56
CA LYS A 652 -29.33 2.40 -32.62
C LYS A 652 -28.65 1.41 -31.68
N ASP A 653 -27.50 0.86 -32.10
CA ASP A 653 -26.71 -0.11 -31.34
C ASP A 653 -25.95 0.51 -30.16
N GLU A 654 -25.79 1.84 -30.15
CA GLU A 654 -25.15 2.62 -29.08
C GLU A 654 -26.17 3.26 -28.11
N LEU A 655 -27.46 3.25 -28.43
CA LEU A 655 -28.51 3.87 -27.59
C LEU A 655 -28.89 2.99 -26.39
N GLY A 656 -28.91 3.61 -25.21
CA GLY A 656 -29.43 3.02 -23.98
C GLY A 656 -30.94 3.25 -23.80
N PRO A 657 -31.55 2.62 -22.78
CA PRO A 657 -32.99 2.70 -22.55
C PRO A 657 -33.45 4.14 -22.28
N HIS A 658 -32.69 4.92 -21.52
CA HIS A 658 -33.05 6.30 -21.19
C HIS A 658 -33.02 7.23 -22.43
N GLU A 659 -32.04 7.06 -23.32
CA GLU A 659 -31.97 7.82 -24.58
C GLU A 659 -33.14 7.48 -25.51
N PHE A 660 -33.53 6.21 -25.58
CA PHE A 660 -34.73 5.79 -26.32
C PHE A 660 -35.98 6.45 -25.74
N GLU A 661 -36.23 6.34 -24.43
CA GLU A 661 -37.42 6.92 -23.81
C GLU A 661 -37.50 8.43 -24.01
N ARG A 662 -36.39 9.15 -23.81
CA ARG A 662 -36.33 10.60 -24.03
C ARG A 662 -36.69 10.97 -25.47
N THR A 663 -36.14 10.25 -26.44
CA THR A 663 -36.40 10.49 -27.87
C THR A 663 -37.87 10.25 -28.20
N ILE A 664 -38.45 9.14 -27.72
CA ILE A 664 -39.85 8.79 -27.98
C ILE A 664 -40.78 9.82 -27.34
N HIS A 665 -40.54 10.23 -26.09
CA HIS A 665 -41.31 11.27 -25.42
C HIS A 665 -41.28 12.60 -26.20
N ALA A 666 -40.12 12.98 -26.72
CA ALA A 666 -39.98 14.21 -27.49
C ALA A 666 -40.74 14.16 -28.82
N LEU A 667 -40.68 13.03 -29.53
CA LEU A 667 -41.43 12.81 -30.76
C LEU A 667 -42.94 12.85 -30.52
N ILE A 668 -43.43 12.25 -29.42
CA ILE A 668 -44.84 12.34 -29.01
C ILE A 668 -45.22 13.80 -28.76
N ALA A 669 -44.41 14.54 -27.99
CA ALA A 669 -44.65 15.95 -27.68
C ALA A 669 -44.65 16.84 -28.93
N GLY A 670 -43.81 16.52 -29.92
CA GLY A 670 -43.75 17.18 -31.22
C GLY A 670 -44.84 16.76 -32.22
N GLY A 671 -45.66 15.76 -31.89
CA GLY A 671 -46.70 15.23 -32.78
C GLY A 671 -46.22 14.22 -33.83
N PHE A 672 -44.98 13.76 -33.76
CA PHE A 672 -44.36 12.75 -34.62
C PHE A 672 -44.71 11.32 -34.15
N VAL A 673 -46.00 11.04 -33.96
CA VAL A 673 -46.47 9.80 -33.30
C VAL A 673 -46.09 8.53 -34.06
N LYS A 674 -46.01 8.57 -35.39
CA LYS A 674 -45.61 7.42 -36.21
C LYS A 674 -44.14 7.06 -35.99
N ASP A 675 -43.27 8.07 -36.01
CA ASP A 675 -41.84 7.90 -35.76
C ASP A 675 -41.59 7.47 -34.31
N ALA A 676 -42.33 8.02 -33.34
CA ALA A 676 -42.27 7.59 -31.94
C ALA A 676 -42.55 6.08 -31.77
N ARG A 677 -43.54 5.53 -32.48
CA ARG A 677 -43.83 4.09 -32.46
C ARG A 677 -42.75 3.25 -33.14
N ARG A 678 -42.16 3.76 -34.23
CA ARG A 678 -41.03 3.09 -34.91
C ARG A 678 -39.85 2.95 -33.96
N ILE A 679 -39.49 4.03 -33.26
CA ILE A 679 -38.40 4.02 -32.27
C ILE A 679 -38.74 3.14 -31.07
N HIS A 680 -39.99 3.13 -30.60
CA HIS A 680 -40.43 2.21 -29.54
C HIS A 680 -40.23 0.74 -29.94
N GLY A 681 -40.59 0.36 -31.16
CA GLY A 681 -40.36 -1.00 -31.66
C GLY A 681 -38.86 -1.36 -31.76
N LEU A 682 -38.00 -0.38 -32.09
CA LEU A 682 -36.55 -0.58 -32.05
C LEU A 682 -36.02 -0.79 -30.62
N MET A 683 -36.54 -0.04 -29.65
CA MET A 683 -36.20 -0.19 -28.24
C MET A 683 -36.57 -1.61 -27.73
N GLU A 684 -37.77 -2.09 -28.04
CA GLU A 684 -38.24 -3.45 -27.67
C GLU A 684 -37.42 -4.54 -28.36
N ALA A 685 -37.07 -4.35 -29.64
CA ALA A 685 -36.24 -5.30 -30.39
C ALA A 685 -34.82 -5.46 -29.78
N ARG A 686 -34.34 -4.46 -29.04
CA ARG A 686 -33.07 -4.55 -28.29
C ARG A 686 -33.21 -5.21 -26.92
N GLY A 687 -34.43 -5.62 -26.54
CA GLY A 687 -34.70 -6.23 -25.24
C GLY A 687 -34.87 -5.20 -24.11
N PHE A 688 -35.02 -3.91 -24.41
CA PHE A 688 -35.33 -2.90 -23.41
C PHE A 688 -36.83 -2.83 -23.16
N THR A 689 -37.22 -2.73 -21.88
CA THR A 689 -38.62 -2.58 -21.48
C THR A 689 -38.97 -1.10 -21.33
N ALA A 690 -40.01 -0.65 -22.01
CA ALA A 690 -40.53 0.72 -21.88
C ALA A 690 -41.14 0.98 -20.49
N SER A 691 -40.89 2.17 -19.94
CA SER A 691 -41.48 2.63 -18.69
C SER A 691 -43.01 2.72 -18.77
N GLN A 692 -43.67 2.57 -17.62
CA GLN A 692 -45.14 2.68 -17.54
C GLN A 692 -45.63 4.05 -18.02
N GLN A 693 -44.86 5.12 -17.78
CA GLN A 693 -45.16 6.47 -18.23
C GLN A 693 -45.10 6.59 -19.76
N LEU A 694 -44.12 5.96 -20.39
CA LEU A 694 -44.00 5.93 -21.85
C LEU A 694 -45.15 5.16 -22.50
N ASN A 695 -45.48 3.99 -21.96
CA ASN A 695 -46.63 3.19 -22.41
C ASN A 695 -47.95 3.95 -22.30
N PHE A 696 -48.13 4.71 -21.21
CA PHE A 696 -49.28 5.60 -21.05
C PHE A 696 -49.29 6.74 -22.08
N ALA A 697 -48.15 7.40 -22.31
CA ALA A 697 -48.05 8.47 -23.32
C ALA A 697 -48.34 7.97 -24.75
N LEU A 698 -47.92 6.75 -25.08
CA LEU A 698 -48.19 6.10 -26.36
C LEU A 698 -49.66 5.69 -26.53
N SER A 699 -50.37 5.34 -25.46
CA SER A 699 -51.82 5.03 -25.52
C SER A 699 -52.69 6.28 -25.58
N VAL A 700 -52.34 7.36 -24.86
CA VAL A 700 -53.06 8.64 -24.92
C VAL A 700 -52.93 9.29 -26.31
N SER A 701 -51.77 9.17 -26.95
CA SER A 701 -51.57 9.64 -28.33
C SER A 701 -52.30 8.80 -29.40
N GLN A 702 -52.96 7.68 -29.03
CA GLN A 702 -53.87 6.93 -29.90
C GLN A 702 -55.31 7.47 -29.86
N THR A 703 -55.75 8.02 -28.74
CA THR A 703 -57.16 8.45 -28.52
C THR A 703 -57.41 9.90 -28.92
N HIS A 704 -56.36 10.71 -29.03
CA HIS A 704 -56.43 12.08 -29.55
C HIS A 704 -55.65 12.16 -30.86
N GLY A 705 -56.36 12.35 -31.98
CA GLY A 705 -55.74 12.61 -33.30
C GLY A 705 -54.77 13.80 -33.26
N PRO A 706 -53.89 13.96 -34.26
CA PRO A 706 -52.72 14.84 -34.18
C PRO A 706 -53.13 16.29 -33.94
N ARG A 707 -53.11 16.73 -32.68
CA ARG A 707 -53.19 18.15 -32.36
C ARG A 707 -51.83 18.75 -32.64
N ARG A 708 -51.62 19.19 -33.88
CA ARG A 708 -50.52 20.10 -34.22
C ARG A 708 -50.67 21.36 -33.36
N PRO A 709 -49.64 21.81 -32.64
CA PRO A 709 -49.60 23.17 -32.15
C PRO A 709 -49.60 24.08 -33.39
N THR A 710 -50.69 24.81 -33.61
CA THR A 710 -50.70 25.91 -34.58
C THR A 710 -49.81 27.01 -34.03
N MET A 711 -48.63 27.20 -34.62
CA MET A 711 -47.77 28.36 -34.39
C MET A 711 -48.50 29.63 -34.83
N GLY A 712 -48.51 30.64 -33.95
CA GLY A 712 -48.79 32.04 -34.23
C GLY A 712 -47.61 32.88 -33.80
#